data_AF-A0A7C6QFG6-F1
#
_entry.id   AF-A0A7C6QFG6-F1
#
_cell.length_a   1.000
_cell.length_b   1.000
_cell.length_c   1.000
_cell.angle_alpha   90.00
_cell.angle_beta   90.00
_cell.angle_gamma   90.00
#
_symmetry.space_group_name_H-M   'P 1'
#
loop_
_entity.id
_entity.type
_entity.pdbx_description
1 polymer ?
#
loop_
_entity_poly.entity_id
_entity_poly.type
_entity_poly.pdbx_seq_one_letter_code
_entity_poly.pdbx_strand_id
1 'polypeptide(L)'
;MDKQWKKEIADGEYIVRTCGWSPPGDHPVGCGMKLHVKNGKLIKVEGDEEHPISQGRLCIRCLSLPEYVHHPQRIVYPMKRVGKRGENKWQRISWDEAWDIIVPKVKYYTENYGAESIIVFGGTGRQACLYYYPLGFASLGTPNVCYPLSGWSCYGPRCAITDYILGAGYPEIDFAGHFPDRYDNPNYQLPKYIVVWGKNPLMSNPDGFYGHSLIDMMKRGTKIIHVDPRITWLGSRAEHVLQLRPGTDTALALGLLHVIINEELYDKEFVDKWCFGFEDLKQRVQEYPPEKVAEITWVPKEKIIEVARIIATNKPCPIQWGLAVDTNPNGVQLGHALLSIVAITGNLDIPGGITLGPRAALLGKWRIETRYNLSEELWEKRIGAKEYPALANALATTHPDVTLDCLETGKPYKLRMGWFNSSNFITPTCSTQPDRWYRALQSLEFCVVQDTFMTPTAMAFADVFLPLPTFAEMDGVVLTHFGRNAIFLGAINEALRVGETKSDIEVCIELGKKLYPHMWPYDSVEDFFTKQLEPELGISFNDLREMGVYQTPVEYRKYEKGLLRDDGEPGFNTVTGKVELRSVLFEQWGDDPLPYYQEPHYSPYSTPELAKEYPLILTTGARKFTSFHSEHRQIPTLREIDPWPELEIHPETAAQYNIKDGDWVIIENMFGKAKLKAKLTPTIHPKVVHATHGWWYPEKPGEEPSLFGVWESNINTMVPHKHIGKLGFGAPLKSVICKVTKTDEGI
;
A
#
# COMPACT_ATOMS: atom_id res chain seq x y z
N MET A 1 1.03 33.62 12.81
CA MET A 1 1.73 33.94 11.56
C MET A 1 0.72 33.94 10.42
N ASP A 2 0.99 34.70 9.36
CA ASP A 2 0.11 34.81 8.19
C ASP A 2 -0.02 33.43 7.50
N LYS A 3 -1.21 32.83 7.52
CA LYS A 3 -1.47 31.43 7.11
C LYS A 3 -1.75 31.26 5.62
N GLN A 4 -1.64 32.33 4.82
CA GLN A 4 -1.90 32.30 3.38
C GLN A 4 -1.23 31.11 2.70
N TRP A 5 -2.00 30.36 1.93
CA TRP A 5 -1.49 29.19 1.21
C TRP A 5 -0.57 29.58 0.06
N LYS A 6 -0.69 30.80 -0.48
CA LYS A 6 0.21 31.37 -1.48
C LYS A 6 0.63 32.78 -1.09
N LYS A 7 1.93 33.02 -1.05
CA LYS A 7 2.51 34.29 -0.63
C LYS A 7 3.61 34.74 -1.58
N GLU A 8 3.46 35.94 -2.14
CA GLU A 8 4.52 36.61 -2.88
C GLU A 8 5.59 37.14 -1.90
N ILE A 9 6.86 36.88 -2.20
CA ILE A 9 7.99 37.30 -1.35
C ILE A 9 8.91 38.29 -2.05
N ALA A 10 8.96 38.28 -3.38
CA ALA A 10 9.61 39.27 -4.23
C ALA A 10 9.01 39.19 -5.65
N ASP A 11 9.35 40.14 -6.51
CA ASP A 11 8.93 40.10 -7.93
C ASP A 11 9.35 38.77 -8.59
N GLY A 12 8.37 38.05 -9.14
CA GLY A 12 8.55 36.74 -9.72
C GLY A 12 8.85 35.60 -8.73
N GLU A 13 8.77 35.82 -7.42
CA GLU A 13 9.09 34.85 -6.38
C GLU A 13 7.97 34.70 -5.34
N TYR A 14 7.50 33.46 -5.15
CA TYR A 14 6.43 33.16 -4.21
C TYR A 14 6.61 31.79 -3.54
N ILE A 15 5.92 31.63 -2.41
CA ILE A 15 5.88 30.39 -1.63
C ILE A 15 4.45 29.84 -1.69
N VAL A 16 4.32 28.53 -1.93
CA VAL A 16 3.05 27.80 -1.84
C VAL A 16 3.12 26.76 -0.73
N ARG A 17 2.17 26.83 0.20
CA ARG A 17 1.95 25.81 1.23
C ARG A 17 1.09 24.69 0.64
N THR A 18 1.50 23.45 0.80
CA THR A 18 0.80 22.29 0.23
C THR A 18 1.05 21.04 1.07
N CYS A 19 0.21 20.03 0.92
CA CYS A 19 0.49 18.66 1.38
C CYS A 19 1.01 17.81 0.21
N GLY A 20 2.09 17.08 0.42
CA GLY A 20 2.66 16.17 -0.58
C GLY A 20 1.94 14.83 -0.61
N TRP A 21 1.38 14.48 -1.78
CA TRP A 21 0.88 13.16 -2.14
C TRP A 21 0.71 13.11 -3.67
N SER A 22 1.11 12.02 -4.34
CA SER A 22 1.29 11.87 -5.81
C SER A 22 2.75 12.04 -6.30
N PRO A 23 3.11 11.83 -7.59
CA PRO A 23 4.49 11.84 -8.08
C PRO A 23 5.27 13.12 -7.72
N PRO A 24 6.57 13.02 -7.43
CA PRO A 24 7.25 11.79 -6.98
C PRO A 24 6.54 11.19 -5.77
N GLY A 25 6.19 9.89 -5.86
CA GLY A 25 5.35 9.23 -4.85
C GLY A 25 5.88 9.41 -3.43
N ASP A 26 5.21 10.25 -2.64
CA ASP A 26 5.31 10.19 -1.19
C ASP A 26 4.25 9.21 -0.66
N HIS A 27 4.54 8.59 0.49
CA HIS A 27 3.55 7.74 1.14
C HIS A 27 2.28 8.58 1.44
N PRO A 28 1.08 7.98 1.52
CA PRO A 28 -0.17 8.71 1.74
C PRO A 28 -0.25 9.29 3.18
N VAL A 29 0.76 9.99 3.65
CA VAL A 29 0.79 10.66 4.95
C VAL A 29 0.43 12.13 4.83
N GLY A 30 0.67 12.76 3.66
CA GLY A 30 0.38 14.17 3.43
C GLY A 30 1.37 15.12 4.09
N CYS A 31 2.66 14.95 3.84
CA CYS A 31 3.69 15.82 4.44
C CYS A 31 3.41 17.29 4.11
N GLY A 32 3.26 18.14 5.14
CA GLY A 32 3.15 19.59 4.95
C GLY A 32 4.46 20.20 4.45
N MET A 33 4.38 21.00 3.39
CA MET A 33 5.51 21.53 2.65
C MET A 33 5.30 23.00 2.25
N LYS A 34 6.41 23.71 2.10
CA LYS A 34 6.53 25.03 1.47
C LYS A 34 7.34 24.90 0.19
N LEU A 35 6.70 25.20 -0.93
CA LEU A 35 7.28 25.18 -2.27
C LEU A 35 7.70 26.59 -2.67
N HIS A 36 9.00 26.81 -2.86
CA HIS A 36 9.54 28.11 -3.28
C HIS A 36 9.68 28.13 -4.80
N VAL A 37 8.94 29.03 -5.44
CA VAL A 37 8.93 29.21 -6.89
C VAL A 37 9.52 30.56 -7.24
N LYS A 38 10.46 30.56 -8.18
CA LYS A 38 11.09 31.78 -8.72
C LYS A 38 11.09 31.73 -10.23
N ASN A 39 10.55 32.76 -10.88
CA ASN A 39 10.45 32.89 -12.34
C ASN A 39 9.84 31.63 -12.98
N GLY A 40 8.76 31.11 -12.39
CA GLY A 40 8.05 29.91 -12.87
C GLY A 40 8.78 28.58 -12.64
N LYS A 41 9.89 28.56 -11.90
CA LYS A 41 10.62 27.33 -11.56
C LYS A 41 10.56 27.04 -10.08
N LEU A 42 10.26 25.80 -9.72
CA LEU A 42 10.44 25.29 -8.36
C LEU A 42 11.94 25.25 -8.05
N ILE A 43 12.41 26.07 -7.09
CA ILE A 43 13.83 26.19 -6.75
C ILE A 43 14.19 25.55 -5.42
N LYS A 44 13.23 25.40 -4.50
CA LYS A 44 13.47 24.88 -3.16
C LYS A 44 12.20 24.31 -2.54
N VAL A 45 12.39 23.28 -1.71
CA VAL A 45 11.35 22.69 -0.87
C VAL A 45 11.77 22.78 0.59
N GLU A 46 10.86 23.20 1.45
CA GLU A 46 11.00 23.16 2.91
C GLU A 46 9.79 22.46 3.51
N GLY A 47 9.94 21.91 4.73
CA GLY A 47 8.78 21.42 5.48
C GLY A 47 7.98 22.58 6.03
N ASP A 48 6.66 22.42 6.10
CA ASP A 48 5.80 23.40 6.77
C ASP A 48 5.79 23.15 8.29
N GLU A 49 6.39 24.05 9.05
CA GLU A 49 6.43 24.01 10.51
C GLU A 49 5.04 24.12 11.17
N GLU A 50 4.07 24.70 10.46
CA GLU A 50 2.69 24.85 10.95
C GLU A 50 1.83 23.60 10.68
N HIS A 51 2.34 22.63 9.93
CA HIS A 51 1.61 21.38 9.71
C HIS A 51 1.55 20.57 11.01
N PRO A 52 0.35 20.15 11.48
CA PRO A 52 0.16 19.69 12.86
C PRO A 52 0.96 18.43 13.22
N ILE A 53 1.26 17.58 12.23
CA ILE A 53 1.95 16.30 12.45
C ILE A 53 3.43 16.34 12.04
N SER A 54 3.75 16.69 10.79
CA SER A 54 5.14 16.75 10.31
C SER A 54 5.96 17.83 10.99
N GLN A 55 5.38 19.00 11.31
CA GLN A 55 6.05 20.12 11.97
C GLN A 55 7.41 20.44 11.32
N GLY A 56 7.41 20.60 10.00
CA GLY A 56 8.62 20.91 9.23
C GLY A 56 9.52 19.71 8.86
N ARG A 57 9.25 18.50 9.33
CA ARG A 57 10.05 17.31 9.00
C ARG A 57 9.68 16.77 7.62
N LEU A 58 10.70 16.50 6.79
CA LEU A 58 10.57 15.92 5.45
C LEU A 58 11.59 14.81 5.22
N CYS A 59 11.28 13.91 4.27
CA CYS A 59 12.22 12.92 3.79
C CYS A 59 12.97 13.41 2.53
N ILE A 60 14.06 12.72 2.17
CA ILE A 60 14.91 13.10 1.03
C ILE A 60 14.17 13.15 -0.30
N ARG A 61 13.12 12.33 -0.49
CA ARG A 61 12.27 12.35 -1.70
C ARG A 61 11.59 13.70 -1.87
N CYS A 62 11.01 14.25 -0.81
CA CYS A 62 10.40 15.58 -0.80
C CYS A 62 11.44 16.66 -1.13
N LEU A 63 12.64 16.57 -0.54
CA LEU A 63 13.70 17.56 -0.74
C LEU A 63 14.26 17.54 -2.17
N SER A 64 14.25 16.37 -2.82
CA SER A 64 14.69 16.18 -4.21
C SER A 64 13.63 16.55 -5.26
N LEU A 65 12.44 17.01 -4.85
CA LEU A 65 11.35 17.36 -5.77
C LEU A 65 11.76 18.34 -6.88
N PRO A 66 12.60 19.38 -6.65
CA PRO A 66 13.05 20.25 -7.75
C PRO A 66 13.78 19.48 -8.86
N GLU A 67 14.61 18.49 -8.53
CA GLU A 67 15.28 17.64 -9.52
C GLU A 67 14.27 16.80 -10.30
N TYR A 68 13.23 16.30 -9.64
CA TYR A 68 12.18 15.49 -10.26
C TYR A 68 11.32 16.31 -11.23
N VAL A 69 10.80 17.46 -10.77
CA VAL A 69 9.90 18.33 -11.54
C VAL A 69 10.54 18.77 -12.85
N HIS A 70 11.84 19.12 -12.79
CA HIS A 70 12.60 19.64 -13.92
C HIS A 70 13.48 18.58 -14.60
N HIS A 71 13.29 17.30 -14.30
CA HIS A 71 14.14 16.25 -14.86
C HIS A 71 14.02 16.20 -16.39
N PRO A 72 15.13 16.17 -17.16
CA PRO A 72 15.07 16.23 -18.62
C PRO A 72 14.40 15.02 -19.27
N GLN A 73 14.37 13.87 -18.60
CA GLN A 73 13.68 12.66 -19.08
C GLN A 73 12.18 12.65 -18.74
N ARG A 74 11.67 13.64 -18.00
CA ARG A 74 10.25 13.70 -17.65
C ARG A 74 9.43 13.98 -18.90
N ILE A 75 8.35 13.23 -19.09
CA ILE A 75 7.43 13.44 -20.20
C ILE A 75 6.38 14.46 -19.80
N VAL A 76 6.33 15.57 -20.52
CA VAL A 76 5.47 16.72 -20.20
C VAL A 76 4.54 17.11 -21.35
N TYR A 77 4.36 16.23 -22.34
CA TYR A 77 3.42 16.39 -23.45
C TYR A 77 2.82 15.02 -23.83
N PRO A 78 1.57 14.95 -24.32
CA PRO A 78 1.02 13.72 -24.87
C PRO A 78 1.87 13.18 -26.03
N MET A 79 1.98 11.86 -26.12
CA MET A 79 2.73 11.20 -27.19
C MET A 79 1.95 10.03 -27.77
N LYS A 80 2.05 9.87 -29.08
CA LYS A 80 1.57 8.70 -29.83
C LYS A 80 2.76 7.85 -30.25
N ARG A 81 2.62 6.54 -30.16
CA ARG A 81 3.58 5.61 -30.76
C ARG A 81 3.46 5.61 -32.28
N VAL A 82 4.59 5.71 -32.98
CA VAL A 82 4.66 5.67 -34.46
C VAL A 82 5.44 4.47 -35.01
N GLY A 83 6.03 3.65 -34.14
CA GLY A 83 6.65 2.37 -34.47
C GLY A 83 5.92 1.18 -33.85
N LYS A 84 6.53 -0.01 -33.91
CA LYS A 84 6.02 -1.17 -33.15
C LYS A 84 6.21 -0.93 -31.64
N ARG A 85 5.41 -1.61 -30.82
CA ARG A 85 5.63 -1.67 -29.37
C ARG A 85 7.06 -2.13 -29.09
N GLY A 86 7.72 -1.52 -28.10
CA GLY A 86 9.12 -1.80 -27.78
C GLY A 86 10.19 -1.11 -28.65
N GLU A 87 9.86 -0.38 -29.73
CA GLU A 87 10.88 0.27 -30.59
C GLU A 87 11.28 1.70 -30.18
N ASN A 88 10.70 2.24 -29.10
CA ASN A 88 10.96 3.62 -28.62
C ASN A 88 10.80 4.72 -29.70
N LYS A 89 9.78 4.59 -30.57
CA LYS A 89 9.47 5.58 -31.61
C LYS A 89 8.18 6.33 -31.28
N TRP A 90 8.33 7.61 -30.91
CA TRP A 90 7.27 8.46 -30.40
C TRP A 90 7.12 9.74 -31.20
N GLN A 91 5.88 10.20 -31.33
CA GLN A 91 5.54 11.49 -31.87
C GLN A 91 4.76 12.27 -30.81
N ARG A 92 5.17 13.51 -30.52
CA ARG A 92 4.36 14.42 -29.71
C ARG A 92 3.05 14.71 -30.41
N ILE A 93 1.95 14.67 -29.66
CA ILE A 93 0.61 15.04 -30.11
C ILE A 93 0.01 16.05 -29.13
N SER A 94 -1.08 16.71 -29.50
CA SER A 94 -1.87 17.51 -28.57
C SER A 94 -2.79 16.64 -27.71
N TRP A 95 -3.35 17.21 -26.64
CA TRP A 95 -4.40 16.55 -25.88
C TRP A 95 -5.67 16.28 -26.70
N ASP A 96 -6.04 17.19 -27.60
CA ASP A 96 -7.21 16.99 -28.47
C ASP A 96 -6.96 15.83 -29.43
N GLU A 97 -5.78 15.74 -30.04
CA GLU A 97 -5.39 14.59 -30.87
C GLU A 97 -5.38 13.28 -30.06
N ALA A 98 -4.93 13.32 -28.80
CA ALA A 98 -4.98 12.16 -27.92
C ALA A 98 -6.44 11.70 -27.69
N TRP A 99 -7.35 12.65 -27.45
CA TRP A 99 -8.78 12.35 -27.31
C TRP A 99 -9.44 11.84 -28.59
N ASP A 100 -9.06 12.40 -29.74
CA ASP A 100 -9.52 11.95 -31.06
C ASP A 100 -9.07 10.52 -31.39
N ILE A 101 -8.00 10.03 -30.76
CA ILE A 101 -7.56 8.63 -30.87
C ILE A 101 -8.30 7.76 -29.84
N ILE A 102 -8.34 8.19 -28.57
CA ILE A 102 -8.81 7.38 -27.44
C ILE A 102 -10.32 7.18 -27.46
N VAL A 103 -11.10 8.25 -27.63
CA VAL A 103 -12.57 8.20 -27.51
C VAL A 103 -13.19 7.25 -28.53
N PRO A 104 -12.82 7.29 -29.83
CA PRO A 104 -13.32 6.31 -30.80
C PRO A 104 -12.93 4.87 -30.48
N LYS A 105 -11.73 4.64 -29.89
CA LYS A 105 -11.31 3.30 -29.47
C LYS A 105 -12.16 2.77 -28.32
N VAL A 106 -12.41 3.58 -27.30
CA VAL A 106 -13.29 3.19 -26.18
C VAL A 106 -14.68 2.82 -26.70
N LYS A 107 -15.28 3.68 -27.54
CA LYS A 107 -16.60 3.40 -28.15
C LYS A 107 -16.58 2.10 -28.96
N TYR A 108 -15.58 1.92 -29.81
CA TYR A 108 -15.42 0.72 -30.62
C TYR A 108 -15.39 -0.57 -29.77
N TYR A 109 -14.56 -0.62 -28.72
CA TYR A 109 -14.45 -1.81 -27.88
C TYR A 109 -15.74 -2.08 -27.10
N THR A 110 -16.35 -1.03 -26.54
CA THR A 110 -17.62 -1.13 -25.83
C THR A 110 -18.75 -1.63 -26.73
N GLU A 111 -18.90 -1.08 -27.95
CA GLU A 111 -19.97 -1.43 -28.88
C GLU A 111 -19.81 -2.84 -29.48
N ASN A 112 -18.56 -3.28 -29.74
CA ASN A 112 -18.31 -4.54 -30.45
C ASN A 112 -18.04 -5.73 -29.51
N TYR A 113 -17.60 -5.48 -28.28
CA TYR A 113 -17.15 -6.54 -27.35
C TYR A 113 -17.65 -6.36 -25.91
N GLY A 114 -18.46 -5.33 -25.64
CA GLY A 114 -18.92 -5.00 -24.29
C GLY A 114 -17.90 -4.16 -23.51
N ALA A 115 -18.38 -3.35 -22.58
CA ALA A 115 -17.54 -2.49 -21.75
C ALA A 115 -16.58 -3.30 -20.87
N GLU A 116 -16.94 -4.53 -20.51
CA GLU A 116 -16.07 -5.47 -19.79
C GLU A 116 -14.80 -5.86 -20.57
N SER A 117 -14.73 -5.64 -21.88
CA SER A 117 -13.52 -5.89 -22.66
C SER A 117 -12.39 -4.88 -22.39
N ILE A 118 -12.68 -3.80 -21.66
CA ILE A 118 -11.73 -2.75 -21.27
C ILE A 118 -11.30 -3.00 -19.82
N ILE A 119 -10.01 -2.83 -19.50
CA ILE A 119 -9.50 -2.93 -18.13
C ILE A 119 -8.66 -1.71 -17.75
N VAL A 120 -8.80 -1.24 -16.52
CA VAL A 120 -7.94 -0.21 -15.92
C VAL A 120 -7.01 -0.84 -14.90
N PHE A 121 -5.70 -0.69 -15.09
CA PHE A 121 -4.67 -1.04 -14.12
C PHE A 121 -4.31 0.17 -13.26
N GLY A 122 -4.47 0.03 -11.94
CA GLY A 122 -4.14 1.07 -10.97
C GLY A 122 -2.73 0.92 -10.38
N GLY A 123 -2.05 2.04 -10.15
CA GLY A 123 -0.84 2.13 -9.34
C GLY A 123 -1.13 2.31 -7.84
N THR A 124 -0.12 2.08 -7.00
CA THR A 124 -0.17 2.32 -5.54
C THR A 124 0.46 3.66 -5.16
N GLY A 125 -0.01 4.28 -4.07
CA GLY A 125 0.65 5.41 -3.38
C GLY A 125 0.70 6.75 -4.12
N ARG A 126 -0.10 6.91 -5.17
CA ARG A 126 -0.33 8.19 -5.87
C ARG A 126 -1.82 8.54 -5.81
N GLN A 127 -2.18 9.70 -6.36
CA GLN A 127 -3.58 10.03 -6.64
C GLN A 127 -4.29 8.97 -7.50
N ALA A 128 -3.55 8.18 -8.28
CA ALA A 128 -4.07 6.99 -8.96
C ALA A 128 -4.99 6.12 -8.07
N CYS A 129 -4.63 5.86 -6.80
CA CYS A 129 -5.49 5.11 -5.87
C CYS A 129 -6.87 5.76 -5.60
N LEU A 130 -6.99 7.07 -5.84
CA LEU A 130 -8.25 7.80 -5.81
C LEU A 130 -9.00 7.83 -7.13
N TYR A 131 -8.33 7.59 -8.26
CA TYR A 131 -8.89 7.91 -9.57
C TYR A 131 -8.93 6.76 -10.56
N TYR A 132 -8.20 5.66 -10.36
CA TYR A 132 -8.32 4.50 -11.26
C TYR A 132 -9.73 3.87 -11.19
N TYR A 133 -10.41 3.94 -10.05
CA TYR A 133 -11.79 3.48 -9.91
C TYR A 133 -12.77 4.36 -10.70
N PRO A 134 -12.88 5.69 -10.47
CA PRO A 134 -13.78 6.51 -11.27
C PRO A 134 -13.37 6.59 -12.74
N LEU A 135 -12.08 6.47 -13.07
CA LEU A 135 -11.62 6.31 -14.45
C LEU A 135 -12.23 5.06 -15.11
N GLY A 136 -12.23 3.92 -14.40
CA GLY A 136 -12.88 2.69 -14.86
C GLY A 136 -14.40 2.80 -14.90
N PHE A 137 -15.02 3.09 -13.76
CA PHE A 137 -16.47 2.99 -13.57
C PHE A 137 -17.27 4.12 -14.21
N ALA A 138 -16.76 5.35 -14.17
CA ALA A 138 -17.50 6.53 -14.61
C ALA A 138 -16.94 7.19 -15.87
N SER A 139 -15.62 7.12 -16.14
CA SER A 139 -15.05 7.70 -17.37
C SER A 139 -15.02 6.69 -18.52
N LEU A 140 -14.77 5.41 -18.26
CA LEU A 140 -14.71 4.35 -19.28
C LEU A 140 -15.93 3.41 -19.28
N GLY A 141 -16.71 3.39 -18.18
CA GLY A 141 -17.89 2.55 -18.04
C GLY A 141 -17.60 1.05 -17.91
N THR A 142 -16.37 0.65 -17.57
CA THR A 142 -15.98 -0.76 -17.39
C THR A 142 -16.04 -1.20 -15.93
N PRO A 143 -16.47 -2.43 -15.62
CA PRO A 143 -16.39 -2.99 -14.27
C PRO A 143 -14.97 -3.43 -13.91
N ASN A 144 -14.06 -3.54 -14.89
CA ASN A 144 -12.76 -4.15 -14.71
C ASN A 144 -11.70 -3.13 -14.33
N VAL A 145 -11.46 -3.07 -13.03
CA VAL A 145 -10.41 -2.29 -12.40
C VAL A 145 -9.49 -3.23 -11.62
N CYS A 146 -8.18 -3.20 -11.87
CA CYS A 146 -7.22 -4.15 -11.32
C CYS A 146 -6.01 -3.45 -10.68
N TYR A 147 -5.71 -3.81 -9.43
CA TYR A 147 -4.40 -3.60 -8.85
C TYR A 147 -3.57 -4.89 -9.01
N PRO A 148 -2.52 -4.93 -9.84
CA PRO A 148 -1.92 -6.18 -10.35
C PRO A 148 -0.91 -6.83 -9.39
N LEU A 149 -1.12 -6.71 -8.07
CA LEU A 149 -0.37 -7.44 -7.03
C LEU A 149 -1.16 -8.68 -6.63
N SER A 150 -0.56 -9.86 -6.81
CA SER A 150 -1.15 -11.16 -6.44
C SER A 150 -1.78 -11.13 -5.04
N GLY A 151 -2.95 -11.74 -4.87
CA GLY A 151 -3.72 -11.74 -3.62
C GLY A 151 -4.11 -10.36 -3.10
N TRP A 152 -4.08 -9.32 -3.95
CA TRP A 152 -4.30 -7.93 -3.57
C TRP A 152 -3.46 -7.50 -2.36
N SER A 153 -2.24 -8.04 -2.26
CA SER A 153 -1.43 -8.16 -1.04
C SER A 153 -0.82 -6.86 -0.49
N CYS A 154 -1.45 -5.71 -0.72
CA CYS A 154 -1.02 -4.43 -0.15
C CYS A 154 -1.92 -4.04 1.02
N TYR A 155 -2.61 -2.90 0.92
CA TYR A 155 -3.46 -2.37 1.98
C TYR A 155 -4.81 -3.12 2.11
N GLY A 156 -5.22 -3.89 1.09
CA GLY A 156 -6.52 -4.55 1.06
C GLY A 156 -6.76 -5.58 2.15
N PRO A 157 -5.87 -6.58 2.36
CA PRO A 157 -6.09 -7.64 3.34
C PRO A 157 -6.42 -7.10 4.73
N ARG A 158 -5.65 -6.14 5.25
CA ARG A 158 -5.94 -5.49 6.54
C ARG A 158 -7.25 -4.70 6.59
N CYS A 159 -7.64 -4.03 5.50
CA CYS A 159 -8.92 -3.33 5.46
C CYS A 159 -10.08 -4.32 5.46
N ALA A 160 -9.98 -5.37 4.64
CA ALA A 160 -10.97 -6.42 4.53
C ALA A 160 -11.16 -7.14 5.88
N ILE A 161 -10.07 -7.59 6.51
CA ILE A 161 -10.18 -8.30 7.80
C ILE A 161 -10.76 -7.41 8.91
N THR A 162 -10.43 -6.12 8.94
CA THR A 162 -11.01 -5.20 9.93
C THR A 162 -12.50 -5.00 9.69
N ASP A 163 -12.91 -4.86 8.43
CA ASP A 163 -14.32 -4.74 8.06
C ASP A 163 -15.10 -6.01 8.46
N TYR A 164 -14.53 -7.20 8.25
CA TYR A 164 -15.19 -8.46 8.61
C TYR A 164 -15.27 -8.72 10.12
N ILE A 165 -14.22 -8.37 10.88
CA ILE A 165 -14.12 -8.71 12.31
C ILE A 165 -14.68 -7.62 13.22
N LEU A 166 -14.57 -6.36 12.82
CA LEU A 166 -14.99 -5.19 13.61
C LEU A 166 -16.15 -4.41 12.98
N GLY A 167 -16.49 -4.63 11.71
CA GLY A 167 -17.41 -3.76 10.98
C GLY A 167 -16.87 -2.32 10.83
N ALA A 168 -15.57 -2.13 11.00
CA ALA A 168 -14.93 -0.82 11.02
C ALA A 168 -13.89 -0.71 9.90
N GLY A 169 -13.73 0.51 9.37
CA GLY A 169 -12.62 0.80 8.46
C GLY A 169 -11.26 0.73 9.18
N TYR A 170 -10.18 0.62 8.40
CA TYR A 170 -8.78 0.48 8.84
C TYR A 170 -8.46 1.02 10.25
N PRO A 171 -7.97 0.17 11.18
CA PRO A 171 -7.53 0.57 12.49
C PRO A 171 -6.10 1.11 12.43
N GLU A 172 -5.80 2.11 13.24
CA GLU A 172 -4.45 2.70 13.34
C GLU A 172 -4.13 3.00 14.80
N ILE A 173 -2.85 3.02 15.17
CA ILE A 173 -2.49 3.40 16.54
C ILE A 173 -2.80 4.87 16.79
N ASP A 174 -3.23 5.19 18.00
CA ASP A 174 -3.38 6.57 18.42
C ASP A 174 -2.00 7.18 18.74
N PHE A 175 -1.46 7.93 17.78
CA PHE A 175 -0.25 8.73 17.94
C PHE A 175 -0.55 10.22 18.18
N ALA A 176 -1.71 10.51 18.79
CA ALA A 176 -2.25 11.85 19.00
C ALA A 176 -2.45 12.63 17.69
N GLY A 177 -2.76 11.90 16.61
CA GLY A 177 -3.02 12.36 15.24
C GLY A 177 -4.00 13.54 15.16
N HIS A 178 -5.11 13.37 15.86
CA HIS A 178 -6.32 14.17 15.77
C HIS A 178 -6.29 15.44 16.63
N PHE A 179 -5.28 15.59 17.49
CA PHE A 179 -5.18 16.71 18.41
C PHE A 179 -4.20 17.78 17.88
N PRO A 180 -4.59 19.06 17.82
CA PRO A 180 -3.67 20.15 17.46
C PRO A 180 -2.46 20.26 18.40
N ASP A 181 -2.67 20.02 19.70
CA ASP A 181 -1.67 19.99 20.77
C ASP A 181 -1.03 18.60 20.97
N ARG A 182 -1.35 17.64 20.10
CA ARG A 182 -0.68 16.34 20.00
C ARG A 182 -0.67 15.60 21.34
N TYR A 183 0.51 15.15 21.77
CA TYR A 183 0.72 14.32 22.96
C TYR A 183 0.43 15.04 24.28
N ASP A 184 0.29 16.36 24.25
CA ASP A 184 0.03 17.18 25.45
C ASP A 184 -1.49 17.37 25.68
N ASN A 185 -2.34 16.86 24.77
CA ASN A 185 -3.79 16.89 24.93
C ASN A 185 -4.23 16.03 26.14
N PRO A 186 -5.09 16.55 27.03
CA PRO A 186 -5.53 15.81 28.22
C PRO A 186 -6.40 14.59 27.91
N ASN A 187 -6.97 14.50 26.71
CA ASN A 187 -7.74 13.34 26.25
C ASN A 187 -6.87 12.27 25.59
N TYR A 188 -5.56 12.48 25.47
CA TYR A 188 -4.61 11.50 24.97
C TYR A 188 -3.91 10.79 26.14
N GLN A 189 -3.64 9.50 25.98
CA GLN A 189 -2.84 8.73 26.93
C GLN A 189 -1.62 8.16 26.20
N LEU A 190 -0.41 8.49 26.64
CA LEU A 190 0.79 7.92 26.06
C LEU A 190 0.91 6.42 26.41
N PRO A 191 0.97 5.50 25.44
CA PRO A 191 1.15 4.09 25.73
C PRO A 191 2.56 3.80 26.24
N LYS A 192 2.67 2.95 27.26
CA LYS A 192 3.97 2.51 27.77
C LYS A 192 4.69 1.60 26.78
N TYR A 193 3.95 0.72 26.10
CA TYR A 193 4.47 -0.15 25.05
C TYR A 193 3.67 0.02 23.76
N ILE A 194 4.36 -0.02 22.63
CA ILE A 194 3.75 -0.17 21.31
C ILE A 194 4.37 -1.41 20.65
N VAL A 195 3.54 -2.27 20.09
CA VAL A 195 3.99 -3.39 19.27
C VAL A 195 4.13 -2.93 17.83
N VAL A 196 5.31 -3.10 17.24
CA VAL A 196 5.60 -2.84 15.83
C VAL A 196 5.86 -4.18 15.16
N TRP A 197 4.90 -4.63 14.34
CA TRP A 197 4.89 -5.97 13.75
C TRP A 197 4.99 -5.90 12.23
N GLY A 198 6.13 -6.31 11.66
CA GLY A 198 6.34 -6.36 10.21
C GLY A 198 6.19 -4.99 9.51
N LYS A 199 6.46 -3.90 10.23
CA LYS A 199 6.36 -2.51 9.77
C LYS A 199 7.67 -1.77 10.04
N ASN A 200 8.16 -1.01 9.06
CA ASN A 200 9.34 -0.16 9.20
C ASN A 200 8.97 1.33 9.03
N PRO A 201 8.29 1.93 10.01
CA PRO A 201 7.62 3.22 9.84
C PRO A 201 8.57 4.39 9.59
N LEU A 202 9.84 4.32 10.02
CA LEU A 202 10.82 5.37 9.73
C LEU A 202 11.15 5.46 8.24
N MET A 203 11.33 4.30 7.59
CA MET A 203 11.64 4.23 6.16
C MET A 203 10.42 4.49 5.30
N SER A 204 9.26 4.02 5.74
CA SER A 204 8.10 3.87 4.89
C SER A 204 6.91 4.75 5.23
N ASN A 205 6.90 5.50 6.34
CA ASN A 205 5.75 6.33 6.77
C ASN A 205 4.37 5.78 6.34
N PRO A 206 4.03 4.50 6.58
CA PRO A 206 3.02 3.85 5.76
C PRO A 206 1.64 4.04 6.39
N ASP A 207 0.63 4.18 5.53
CA ASP A 207 -0.79 4.14 5.91
C ASP A 207 -1.21 5.27 6.89
N GLY A 208 -0.64 6.47 6.73
CA GLY A 208 -0.98 7.63 7.57
C GLY A 208 -0.16 7.74 8.83
N PHE A 209 0.65 6.71 9.11
CA PHE A 209 1.50 6.67 10.27
C PHE A 209 2.86 7.29 9.99
N TYR A 210 3.09 8.46 10.59
CA TYR A 210 4.37 9.17 10.54
C TYR A 210 5.39 8.49 11.44
N GLY A 211 6.48 7.99 10.87
CA GLY A 211 7.51 7.27 11.62
C GLY A 211 8.17 8.10 12.71
N HIS A 212 8.31 9.43 12.53
CA HIS A 212 8.83 10.30 13.58
C HIS A 212 7.88 10.43 14.78
N SER A 213 6.57 10.21 14.61
CA SER A 213 5.63 10.17 15.73
C SER A 213 5.97 9.04 16.71
N LEU A 214 6.49 7.92 16.20
CA LEU A 214 7.01 6.84 17.06
C LEU A 214 8.23 7.30 17.86
N ILE A 215 9.13 8.05 17.23
CA ILE A 215 10.32 8.61 17.89
C ILE A 215 9.92 9.62 18.98
N ASP A 216 8.92 10.46 18.71
CA ASP A 216 8.46 11.46 19.67
C ASP A 216 7.75 10.80 20.86
N MET A 217 6.99 9.71 20.65
CA MET A 217 6.49 8.87 21.73
C MET A 217 7.63 8.20 22.53
N MET A 218 8.67 7.68 21.86
CA MET A 218 9.84 7.10 22.53
C MET A 218 10.57 8.10 23.43
N LYS A 219 10.77 9.34 22.96
CA LYS A 219 11.37 10.42 23.77
C LYS A 219 10.55 10.74 25.03
N ARG A 220 9.24 10.49 24.98
CA ARG A 220 8.30 10.68 26.09
C ARG A 220 8.15 9.45 26.99
N GLY A 221 8.84 8.34 26.69
CA GLY A 221 8.92 7.15 27.54
C GLY A 221 8.28 5.89 26.98
N THR A 222 7.64 5.95 25.80
CA THR A 222 7.11 4.75 25.14
C THR A 222 8.23 3.79 24.73
N LYS A 223 8.05 2.52 25.01
CA LYS A 223 8.95 1.42 24.65
C LYS A 223 8.40 0.62 23.48
N ILE A 224 9.29 0.01 22.70
CA ILE A 224 8.91 -0.77 21.52
C ILE A 224 9.04 -2.26 21.80
N ILE A 225 8.02 -3.02 21.40
CA ILE A 225 8.09 -4.46 21.15
C ILE A 225 8.19 -4.64 19.63
N HIS A 226 9.24 -5.27 19.16
CA HIS A 226 9.53 -5.38 17.73
C HIS A 226 9.41 -6.82 17.25
N VAL A 227 8.51 -7.06 16.28
CA VAL A 227 8.28 -8.38 15.69
C VAL A 227 8.61 -8.30 14.19
N ASP A 228 9.76 -8.85 13.81
CA ASP A 228 10.25 -8.84 12.42
C ASP A 228 11.40 -9.85 12.28
N PRO A 229 11.51 -10.59 11.16
CA PRO A 229 12.68 -11.45 10.90
C PRO A 229 14.01 -10.68 10.80
N ARG A 230 13.97 -9.36 10.55
CA ARG A 230 15.13 -8.47 10.48
C ARG A 230 15.15 -7.54 11.68
N ILE A 231 16.28 -7.40 12.35
CA ILE A 231 16.46 -6.39 13.40
C ILE A 231 16.69 -5.03 12.73
N THR A 232 15.62 -4.26 12.55
CA THR A 232 15.68 -2.90 12.00
C THR A 232 16.29 -1.91 13.00
N TRP A 233 16.45 -0.63 12.62
CA TRP A 233 16.87 0.41 13.57
C TRP A 233 15.94 0.48 14.80
N LEU A 234 14.61 0.37 14.59
CA LEU A 234 13.66 0.31 15.70
C LEU A 234 13.85 -0.94 16.54
N GLY A 235 14.10 -2.09 15.92
CA GLY A 235 14.43 -3.34 16.62
C GLY A 235 15.67 -3.22 17.50
N SER A 236 16.71 -2.52 17.04
CA SER A 236 17.92 -2.26 17.84
C SER A 236 17.68 -1.35 19.06
N ARG A 237 16.54 -0.66 19.10
CA ARG A 237 16.09 0.21 20.21
C ARG A 237 14.89 -0.37 20.96
N ALA A 238 14.41 -1.54 20.57
CA ALA A 238 13.28 -2.19 21.19
C ALA A 238 13.70 -2.85 22.51
N GLU A 239 12.80 -2.85 23.49
CA GLU A 239 13.04 -3.56 24.75
C GLU A 239 12.86 -5.07 24.57
N HIS A 240 11.97 -5.47 23.67
CA HIS A 240 11.73 -6.87 23.31
C HIS A 240 11.77 -7.02 21.80
N VAL A 241 12.52 -8.02 21.33
CA VAL A 241 12.61 -8.39 19.91
C VAL A 241 12.14 -9.84 19.78
N LEU A 242 11.17 -10.07 18.90
CA LEU A 242 10.70 -11.40 18.48
C LEU A 242 11.13 -11.60 17.03
N GLN A 243 12.37 -12.08 16.86
CA GLN A 243 12.93 -12.36 15.54
C GLN A 243 12.47 -13.74 15.05
N LEU A 244 11.27 -13.75 14.46
CA LEU A 244 10.61 -14.97 14.00
C LEU A 244 11.11 -15.45 12.63
N ARG A 245 10.86 -16.74 12.36
CA ARG A 245 10.94 -17.33 11.03
C ARG A 245 9.96 -16.61 10.09
N PRO A 246 10.39 -16.18 8.89
CA PRO A 246 9.47 -15.52 7.97
C PRO A 246 8.27 -16.40 7.61
N GLY A 247 7.06 -15.82 7.68
CA GLY A 247 5.81 -16.49 7.35
C GLY A 247 5.14 -17.24 8.51
N THR A 248 5.66 -17.15 9.74
CA THR A 248 5.11 -17.85 10.92
C THR A 248 4.39 -16.94 11.90
N ASP A 249 4.14 -15.71 11.50
CA ASP A 249 3.54 -14.67 12.33
C ASP A 249 2.20 -15.10 12.98
N THR A 250 1.33 -15.79 12.23
CA THR A 250 0.02 -16.24 12.75
C THR A 250 0.18 -17.23 13.91
N ALA A 251 1.16 -18.14 13.83
CA ALA A 251 1.46 -19.06 14.94
C ALA A 251 1.93 -18.28 16.17
N LEU A 252 2.77 -17.25 15.98
CA LEU A 252 3.20 -16.38 17.08
C LEU A 252 2.02 -15.67 17.73
N ALA A 253 1.13 -15.05 16.94
CA ALA A 253 -0.06 -14.38 17.45
C ALA A 253 -1.00 -15.33 18.22
N LEU A 254 -1.20 -16.55 17.71
CA LEU A 254 -1.99 -17.59 18.41
C LEU A 254 -1.33 -18.04 19.72
N GLY A 255 0.01 -18.11 19.76
CA GLY A 255 0.75 -18.39 21.01
C GLY A 255 0.63 -17.27 22.04
N LEU A 256 0.61 -16.00 21.60
CA LEU A 256 0.33 -14.87 22.49
C LEU A 256 -1.09 -14.96 23.06
N LEU A 257 -2.09 -15.22 22.20
CA LEU A 257 -3.48 -15.43 22.63
C LEU A 257 -3.61 -16.59 23.62
N HIS A 258 -2.92 -17.71 23.39
CA HIS A 258 -2.91 -18.85 24.31
C HIS A 258 -2.50 -18.43 25.72
N VAL A 259 -1.40 -17.68 25.87
CA VAL A 259 -0.92 -17.22 27.18
C VAL A 259 -1.91 -16.23 27.81
N ILE A 260 -2.37 -15.22 27.05
CA ILE A 260 -3.29 -14.20 27.57
C ILE A 260 -4.59 -14.84 28.08
N ILE A 261 -5.15 -15.80 27.34
CA ILE A 261 -6.41 -16.45 27.69
C ILE A 261 -6.25 -17.43 28.84
N ASN A 262 -5.24 -18.31 28.81
CA ASN A 262 -5.05 -19.34 29.84
C ASN A 262 -4.58 -18.78 31.18
N GLU A 263 -3.89 -17.62 31.19
CA GLU A 263 -3.55 -16.90 32.42
C GLU A 263 -4.64 -15.89 32.85
N GLU A 264 -5.77 -15.84 32.14
CA GLU A 264 -6.89 -14.95 32.40
C GLU A 264 -6.50 -13.45 32.47
N LEU A 265 -5.56 -13.02 31.64
CA LEU A 265 -5.04 -11.65 31.60
C LEU A 265 -5.86 -10.70 30.70
N TYR A 266 -6.95 -11.19 30.13
CA TYR A 266 -7.82 -10.43 29.23
C TYR A 266 -8.84 -9.57 30.01
N ASP A 267 -9.36 -8.54 29.35
CA ASP A 267 -10.42 -7.65 29.84
C ASP A 267 -11.77 -8.40 29.80
N LYS A 268 -12.12 -9.05 30.92
CA LYS A 268 -13.33 -9.88 31.05
C LYS A 268 -14.60 -9.10 30.74
N GLU A 269 -14.70 -7.85 31.22
CA GLU A 269 -15.88 -7.01 30.97
C GLU A 269 -16.03 -6.67 29.49
N PHE A 270 -14.92 -6.33 28.81
CA PHE A 270 -14.95 -6.08 27.38
C PHE A 270 -15.34 -7.33 26.60
N VAL A 271 -14.78 -8.49 26.94
CA VAL A 271 -15.09 -9.76 26.27
C VAL A 271 -16.58 -10.10 26.41
N ASP A 272 -17.14 -10.04 27.62
CA ASP A 272 -18.54 -10.41 27.88
C ASP A 272 -19.52 -9.50 27.12
N LYS A 273 -19.26 -8.19 27.14
CA LYS A 273 -20.14 -7.21 26.50
C LYS A 273 -19.97 -7.16 24.99
N TRP A 274 -18.74 -7.14 24.51
CA TRP A 274 -18.41 -6.66 23.17
C TRP A 274 -17.79 -7.70 22.25
N CYS A 275 -17.53 -8.93 22.70
CA CYS A 275 -16.99 -9.99 21.85
C CYS A 275 -18.01 -11.12 21.60
N PHE A 276 -17.92 -11.73 20.42
CA PHE A 276 -18.63 -12.94 20.03
C PHE A 276 -17.62 -14.05 19.72
N GLY A 277 -17.88 -15.28 20.18
CA GLY A 277 -17.02 -16.44 19.90
C GLY A 277 -15.79 -16.60 20.81
N PHE A 278 -15.79 -16.03 22.02
CA PHE A 278 -14.63 -16.12 22.92
C PHE A 278 -14.32 -17.56 23.37
N GLU A 279 -15.34 -18.35 23.72
CA GLU A 279 -15.12 -19.76 24.14
C GLU A 279 -14.57 -20.61 22.99
N ASP A 280 -15.01 -20.36 21.76
CA ASP A 280 -14.46 -20.98 20.56
C ASP A 280 -12.97 -20.63 20.38
N LEU A 281 -12.62 -19.35 20.51
CA LEU A 281 -11.22 -18.91 20.44
C LEU A 281 -10.38 -19.52 21.56
N LYS A 282 -10.92 -19.58 22.79
CA LYS A 282 -10.28 -20.21 23.95
C LYS A 282 -9.98 -21.69 23.71
N GLN A 283 -10.86 -22.40 23.02
CA GLN A 283 -10.60 -23.78 22.59
C GLN A 283 -9.53 -23.84 21.49
N ARG A 284 -9.62 -22.98 20.46
CA ARG A 284 -8.67 -22.93 19.35
C ARG A 284 -7.23 -22.71 19.82
N VAL A 285 -7.01 -21.78 20.73
CA VAL A 285 -5.64 -21.42 21.14
C VAL A 285 -4.90 -22.56 21.83
N GLN A 286 -5.60 -23.56 22.38
CA GLN A 286 -4.99 -24.76 22.98
C GLN A 286 -4.18 -25.58 21.97
N GLU A 287 -4.45 -25.43 20.66
CA GLU A 287 -3.65 -26.03 19.60
C GLU A 287 -2.28 -25.35 19.42
N TYR A 288 -2.03 -24.22 20.10
CA TYR A 288 -0.85 -23.36 19.95
C TYR A 288 -0.16 -23.07 21.29
N PRO A 289 0.22 -24.11 22.07
CA PRO A 289 0.97 -23.90 23.30
C PRO A 289 2.35 -23.25 22.99
N PRO A 290 2.90 -22.43 23.89
CA PRO A 290 4.15 -21.70 23.66
C PRO A 290 5.34 -22.56 23.19
N GLU A 291 5.43 -23.82 23.64
CA GLU A 291 6.43 -24.80 23.20
C GLU A 291 6.34 -25.06 21.69
N LYS A 292 5.15 -25.43 21.21
CA LYS A 292 4.89 -25.68 19.79
C LYS A 292 5.12 -24.42 18.96
N VAL A 293 4.68 -23.27 19.47
CA VAL A 293 4.85 -21.98 18.77
C VAL A 293 6.33 -21.61 18.68
N ALA A 294 7.13 -21.87 19.72
CA ALA A 294 8.56 -21.65 19.69
C ALA A 294 9.25 -22.49 18.61
N GLU A 295 8.86 -23.76 18.45
CA GLU A 295 9.37 -24.65 17.39
C GLU A 295 9.03 -24.12 15.99
N ILE A 296 7.78 -23.70 15.78
CA ILE A 296 7.32 -23.19 14.49
C ILE A 296 8.03 -21.87 14.12
N THR A 297 8.11 -20.95 15.09
CA THR A 297 8.49 -19.56 14.86
C THR A 297 9.96 -19.27 15.06
N TRP A 298 10.70 -20.17 15.71
CA TRP A 298 12.07 -19.97 16.20
C TRP A 298 12.21 -18.88 17.29
N VAL A 299 11.09 -18.33 17.78
CA VAL A 299 11.11 -17.40 18.90
C VAL A 299 11.17 -18.20 20.21
N PRO A 300 12.07 -17.88 21.15
CA PRO A 300 12.13 -18.58 22.43
C PRO A 300 10.79 -18.54 23.17
N LYS A 301 10.39 -19.69 23.71
CA LYS A 301 9.13 -19.87 24.48
C LYS A 301 8.97 -18.79 25.56
N GLU A 302 10.03 -18.54 26.32
CA GLU A 302 10.04 -17.60 27.44
C GLU A 302 9.73 -16.18 26.96
N LYS A 303 10.23 -15.82 25.77
CA LYS A 303 9.97 -14.51 25.16
C LYS A 303 8.52 -14.36 24.72
N ILE A 304 7.91 -15.42 24.19
CA ILE A 304 6.49 -15.44 23.82
C ILE A 304 5.63 -15.19 25.05
N ILE A 305 5.88 -15.91 26.15
CA ILE A 305 5.14 -15.76 27.42
C ILE A 305 5.33 -14.35 28.01
N GLU A 306 6.57 -13.87 28.06
CA GLU A 306 6.91 -12.54 28.57
C GLU A 306 6.16 -11.44 27.81
N VAL A 307 6.21 -11.47 26.48
CA VAL A 307 5.59 -10.44 25.63
C VAL A 307 4.07 -10.50 25.70
N ALA A 308 3.47 -11.69 25.75
CA ALA A 308 2.04 -11.87 25.94
C ALA A 308 1.55 -11.20 27.24
N ARG A 309 2.27 -11.43 28.36
CA ARG A 309 1.99 -10.79 29.65
C ARG A 309 2.13 -9.28 29.58
N ILE A 310 3.18 -8.77 28.92
CA ILE A 310 3.39 -7.33 28.76
C ILE A 310 2.23 -6.69 28.00
N ILE A 311 1.83 -7.26 26.86
CA ILE A 311 0.73 -6.73 26.04
C ILE A 311 -0.56 -6.68 26.84
N ALA A 312 -0.89 -7.74 27.59
CA ALA A 312 -2.13 -7.82 28.34
C ALA A 312 -2.18 -6.90 29.58
N THR A 313 -1.03 -6.64 30.22
CA THR A 313 -1.00 -5.93 31.53
C THR A 313 -0.63 -4.45 31.44
N ASN A 314 -0.31 -3.91 30.25
CA ASN A 314 0.14 -2.51 30.08
C ASN A 314 -0.81 -1.68 29.19
N LYS A 315 -2.14 -1.74 29.44
CA LYS A 315 -3.15 -0.95 28.71
C LYS A 315 -2.98 0.57 28.94
N PRO A 316 -2.98 1.42 27.88
CA PRO A 316 -3.05 1.06 26.46
C PRO A 316 -1.72 0.51 25.93
N CYS A 317 -1.79 -0.58 25.16
CA CYS A 317 -0.67 -1.19 24.43
C CYS A 317 -1.13 -1.51 22.99
N PRO A 318 -1.10 -0.53 22.07
CA PRO A 318 -1.57 -0.74 20.71
C PRO A 318 -0.61 -1.62 19.90
N ILE A 319 -1.18 -2.36 18.95
CA ILE A 319 -0.43 -3.16 17.98
C ILE A 319 -0.53 -2.52 16.61
N GLN A 320 0.63 -2.10 16.09
CA GLN A 320 0.72 -1.65 14.72
C GLN A 320 1.34 -2.73 13.84
N TRP A 321 0.59 -3.19 12.83
CA TRP A 321 1.12 -4.11 11.84
C TRP A 321 1.36 -3.45 10.48
N GLY A 322 2.29 -4.01 9.73
CA GLY A 322 2.73 -3.50 8.44
C GLY A 322 2.43 -4.44 7.28
N LEU A 323 2.87 -3.99 6.10
CA LEU A 323 2.66 -4.67 4.81
C LEU A 323 3.13 -6.13 4.80
N ALA A 324 4.10 -6.50 5.64
CA ALA A 324 4.57 -7.88 5.70
C ALA A 324 3.47 -8.87 6.09
N VAL A 325 2.51 -8.44 6.90
CA VAL A 325 1.29 -9.20 7.23
C VAL A 325 0.44 -9.42 6.00
N ASP A 326 0.19 -8.37 5.22
CA ASP A 326 -0.70 -8.43 4.06
C ASP A 326 -0.08 -9.19 2.88
N THR A 327 1.26 -9.23 2.80
CA THR A 327 2.02 -10.02 1.82
C THR A 327 2.35 -11.42 2.35
N ASN A 328 1.39 -12.06 2.98
CA ASN A 328 1.46 -13.44 3.43
C ASN A 328 0.11 -14.12 3.08
N PRO A 329 0.09 -15.30 2.45
CA PRO A 329 -1.15 -16.03 2.17
C PRO A 329 -1.99 -16.33 3.43
N ASN A 330 -1.35 -16.45 4.60
CA ASN A 330 -2.02 -16.61 5.89
C ASN A 330 -2.26 -15.26 6.61
N GLY A 331 -2.05 -14.14 5.92
CA GLY A 331 -2.11 -12.76 6.44
C GLY A 331 -3.49 -12.33 6.95
N VAL A 332 -4.56 -12.83 6.33
CA VAL A 332 -5.94 -12.64 6.84
C VAL A 332 -6.11 -13.24 8.23
N GLN A 333 -5.59 -14.46 8.44
CA GLN A 333 -5.69 -15.15 9.72
C GLN A 333 -4.79 -14.49 10.78
N LEU A 334 -3.64 -13.96 10.37
CA LEU A 334 -2.82 -13.11 11.24
C LEU A 334 -3.58 -11.84 11.65
N GLY A 335 -4.15 -11.12 10.69
CA GLY A 335 -4.96 -9.92 10.97
C GLY A 335 -6.09 -10.23 11.95
N HIS A 336 -6.78 -11.35 11.77
CA HIS A 336 -7.81 -11.83 12.69
C HIS A 336 -7.23 -12.01 14.10
N ALA A 337 -6.14 -12.78 14.25
CA ALA A 337 -5.52 -13.02 15.54
C ALA A 337 -5.03 -11.72 16.22
N LEU A 338 -4.43 -10.78 15.47
CA LEU A 338 -3.98 -9.49 16.01
C LEU A 338 -5.17 -8.65 16.49
N LEU A 339 -6.25 -8.58 15.72
CA LEU A 339 -7.48 -7.91 16.13
C LEU A 339 -8.11 -8.56 17.36
N SER A 340 -8.10 -9.88 17.46
CA SER A 340 -8.53 -10.60 18.65
C SER A 340 -7.68 -10.22 19.87
N ILE A 341 -6.36 -10.12 19.75
CA ILE A 341 -5.48 -9.69 20.85
C ILE A 341 -5.86 -8.29 21.31
N VAL A 342 -5.97 -7.33 20.38
CA VAL A 342 -6.31 -5.93 20.70
C VAL A 342 -7.69 -5.84 21.35
N ALA A 343 -8.67 -6.61 20.86
CA ALA A 343 -10.02 -6.66 21.40
C ALA A 343 -10.05 -7.21 22.83
N ILE A 344 -9.54 -8.42 23.06
CA ILE A 344 -9.65 -9.06 24.39
C ILE A 344 -8.78 -8.37 25.44
N THR A 345 -7.75 -7.61 25.04
CA THR A 345 -6.96 -6.79 25.97
C THR A 345 -7.55 -5.38 26.17
N GLY A 346 -8.71 -5.10 25.57
CA GLY A 346 -9.46 -3.86 25.71
C GLY A 346 -8.75 -2.63 25.12
N ASN A 347 -7.90 -2.81 24.11
CA ASN A 347 -7.13 -1.74 23.46
C ASN A 347 -7.85 -1.09 22.26
N LEU A 348 -9.08 -1.54 21.95
CA LEU A 348 -9.88 -0.99 20.86
C LEU A 348 -10.55 0.33 21.28
N ASP A 349 -10.33 1.35 20.46
CA ASP A 349 -10.99 2.64 20.47
C ASP A 349 -10.88 3.43 21.78
N ILE A 350 -9.71 3.35 22.42
CA ILE A 350 -9.36 4.11 23.63
C ILE A 350 -8.21 5.09 23.37
N PRO A 351 -8.03 6.15 24.18
CA PRO A 351 -6.86 7.01 24.12
C PRO A 351 -5.56 6.22 24.18
N GLY A 352 -4.63 6.47 23.24
CA GLY A 352 -3.35 5.77 23.16
C GLY A 352 -3.42 4.31 22.68
N GLY A 353 -4.62 3.79 22.44
CA GLY A 353 -4.85 2.44 21.92
C GLY A 353 -4.90 2.43 20.39
N ILE A 354 -5.84 1.65 19.84
CA ILE A 354 -6.15 1.62 18.41
C ILE A 354 -7.38 2.46 18.14
N THR A 355 -7.30 3.46 17.26
CA THR A 355 -8.49 4.20 16.82
C THR A 355 -9.24 3.44 15.74
N LEU A 356 -10.57 3.52 15.77
CA LEU A 356 -11.44 3.00 14.73
C LEU A 356 -12.03 4.13 13.91
N GLY A 357 -12.17 3.91 12.60
CA GLY A 357 -12.83 4.87 11.72
C GLY A 357 -14.34 4.95 11.96
N PRO A 358 -14.99 6.09 11.61
CA PRO A 358 -16.44 6.22 11.58
C PRO A 358 -17.12 5.22 10.63
N ARG A 359 -18.44 5.08 10.83
CA ARG A 359 -19.37 4.24 10.06
C ARG A 359 -19.18 4.34 8.54
N ALA A 360 -19.21 5.56 8.00
CA ALA A 360 -19.00 5.84 6.58
C ALA A 360 -17.72 6.63 6.37
N ALA A 361 -17.08 6.46 5.20
CA ALA A 361 -15.97 7.32 4.82
C ALA A 361 -16.51 8.74 4.62
N LEU A 362 -16.13 9.66 5.52
CA LEU A 362 -16.47 11.08 5.41
C LEU A 362 -15.86 11.73 4.16
N LEU A 363 -14.77 11.14 3.64
CA LEU A 363 -13.96 11.71 2.56
C LEU A 363 -13.50 10.62 1.59
N GLY A 364 -13.33 10.97 0.31
CA GLY A 364 -12.83 10.04 -0.71
C GLY A 364 -13.84 9.01 -1.20
N LYS A 365 -15.13 9.18 -0.91
CA LYS A 365 -16.22 8.26 -1.27
C LYS A 365 -16.47 8.15 -2.78
N TRP A 366 -16.18 9.21 -3.54
CA TRP A 366 -16.27 9.25 -5.01
C TRP A 366 -15.51 8.12 -5.70
N ARG A 367 -14.45 7.60 -5.06
CA ARG A 367 -13.71 6.42 -5.52
C ARG A 367 -14.63 5.24 -5.81
N ILE A 368 -15.51 4.95 -4.87
CA ILE A 368 -16.32 3.72 -4.89
C ILE A 368 -17.75 4.03 -5.32
N GLU A 369 -18.30 5.19 -4.97
CA GLU A 369 -19.67 5.58 -5.36
C GLU A 369 -19.86 5.63 -6.88
N THR A 370 -18.80 5.89 -7.64
CA THR A 370 -18.86 5.80 -9.11
C THR A 370 -19.21 4.41 -9.62
N ARG A 371 -19.13 3.35 -8.81
CA ARG A 371 -19.66 2.02 -9.16
C ARG A 371 -21.16 2.00 -9.40
N TYR A 372 -21.92 2.91 -8.78
CA TYR A 372 -23.37 3.03 -8.98
C TYR A 372 -23.76 3.53 -10.38
N ASN A 373 -22.78 3.97 -11.17
CA ASN A 373 -22.96 4.29 -12.59
C ASN A 373 -23.01 3.06 -13.49
N LEU A 374 -22.65 1.88 -12.98
CA LEU A 374 -22.69 0.62 -13.73
C LEU A 374 -23.98 -0.14 -13.42
N SER A 375 -24.50 -0.89 -14.41
CA SER A 375 -25.60 -1.83 -14.16
C SER A 375 -25.13 -3.01 -13.32
N GLU A 376 -26.03 -3.62 -12.54
CA GLU A 376 -25.74 -4.84 -11.78
C GLU A 376 -25.27 -5.99 -12.69
N GLU A 377 -25.84 -6.11 -13.91
CA GLU A 377 -25.39 -7.12 -14.89
C GLU A 377 -23.91 -6.94 -15.25
N LEU A 378 -23.49 -5.70 -15.50
CA LEU A 378 -22.10 -5.40 -15.84
C LEU A 378 -21.19 -5.54 -14.62
N TRP A 379 -21.66 -5.12 -13.44
CA TRP A 379 -20.96 -5.28 -12.18
C TRP A 379 -20.62 -6.76 -11.91
N GLU A 380 -21.58 -7.67 -12.11
CA GLU A 380 -21.40 -9.12 -11.92
C GLU A 380 -20.39 -9.78 -12.88
N LYS A 381 -19.94 -9.05 -13.93
CA LYS A 381 -18.90 -9.53 -14.85
C LYS A 381 -17.48 -9.34 -14.34
N ARG A 382 -17.26 -8.69 -13.18
CA ARG A 382 -15.90 -8.49 -12.61
C ARG A 382 -15.12 -9.80 -12.54
N ILE A 383 -13.92 -9.80 -13.12
CA ILE A 383 -13.06 -10.97 -13.20
C ILE A 383 -12.68 -11.44 -11.79
N GLY A 384 -12.92 -12.72 -11.49
CA GLY A 384 -12.60 -13.35 -10.20
C GLY A 384 -13.57 -13.06 -9.05
N ALA A 385 -14.58 -12.20 -9.23
CA ALA A 385 -15.49 -11.83 -8.15
C ALA A 385 -16.29 -13.02 -7.58
N LYS A 386 -16.68 -13.96 -8.46
CA LYS A 386 -17.40 -15.19 -8.07
C LYS A 386 -16.48 -16.26 -7.48
N GLU A 387 -15.21 -16.28 -7.87
CA GLU A 387 -14.21 -17.22 -7.36
C GLU A 387 -13.76 -16.82 -5.95
N TYR A 388 -13.68 -15.51 -5.69
CA TYR A 388 -13.26 -14.93 -4.41
C TYR A 388 -14.28 -13.93 -3.86
N PRO A 389 -15.43 -14.41 -3.34
CA PRO A 389 -16.52 -13.56 -2.89
C PRO A 389 -16.16 -12.68 -1.70
N ALA A 390 -15.25 -13.12 -0.82
CA ALA A 390 -14.72 -12.31 0.28
C ALA A 390 -14.03 -11.05 -0.28
N LEU A 391 -13.04 -11.22 -1.15
CA LEU A 391 -12.36 -10.10 -1.80
C LEU A 391 -13.33 -9.18 -2.55
N ALA A 392 -14.28 -9.76 -3.30
CA ALA A 392 -15.27 -9.00 -4.06
C ALA A 392 -16.24 -8.19 -3.16
N ASN A 393 -16.48 -8.65 -1.94
CA ASN A 393 -17.30 -7.98 -0.95
C ASN A 393 -16.57 -6.77 -0.34
N ALA A 394 -15.28 -6.90 -0.01
CA ALA A 394 -14.52 -5.80 0.57
C ALA A 394 -14.01 -4.79 -0.47
N LEU A 395 -13.75 -5.23 -1.71
CA LEU A 395 -13.05 -4.45 -2.72
C LEU A 395 -13.81 -4.40 -4.05
N ALA A 396 -13.98 -3.17 -4.56
CA ALA A 396 -14.58 -2.87 -5.86
C ALA A 396 -13.62 -3.16 -7.03
N THR A 397 -13.08 -4.37 -7.16
CA THR A 397 -11.98 -4.66 -8.09
C THR A 397 -12.12 -6.05 -8.72
N THR A 398 -11.35 -6.30 -9.78
CA THR A 398 -11.07 -7.66 -10.27
C THR A 398 -10.03 -8.34 -9.39
N HIS A 399 -10.09 -9.66 -9.27
CA HIS A 399 -9.05 -10.42 -8.61
C HIS A 399 -7.77 -10.49 -9.48
N PRO A 400 -6.59 -10.04 -9.02
CA PRO A 400 -5.40 -9.87 -9.85
C PRO A 400 -4.88 -11.17 -10.45
N ASP A 401 -4.83 -12.26 -9.68
CA ASP A 401 -4.37 -13.55 -10.21
C ASP A 401 -5.31 -14.10 -11.29
N VAL A 402 -6.63 -13.97 -11.10
CA VAL A 402 -7.64 -14.40 -12.08
C VAL A 402 -7.62 -13.47 -13.31
N THR A 403 -7.29 -12.19 -13.14
CA THR A 403 -7.08 -11.25 -14.24
C THR A 403 -5.89 -11.66 -15.11
N LEU A 404 -4.77 -12.10 -14.53
CA LEU A 404 -3.67 -12.66 -15.33
C LEU A 404 -4.12 -13.93 -16.07
N ASP A 405 -4.79 -14.85 -15.38
CA ASP A 405 -5.32 -16.08 -16.00
C ASP A 405 -6.30 -15.72 -17.16
N CYS A 406 -7.10 -14.67 -17.01
CA CYS A 406 -8.01 -14.16 -18.03
C CYS A 406 -7.26 -13.60 -19.25
N LEU A 407 -6.21 -12.82 -19.04
CA LEU A 407 -5.36 -12.33 -20.14
C LEU A 407 -4.68 -13.48 -20.90
N GLU A 408 -4.25 -14.53 -20.20
CA GLU A 408 -3.61 -15.69 -20.81
C GLU A 408 -4.59 -16.60 -21.57
N THR A 409 -5.84 -16.71 -21.09
CA THR A 409 -6.81 -17.70 -21.60
C THR A 409 -7.95 -17.11 -22.42
N GLY A 410 -8.21 -15.80 -22.31
CA GLY A 410 -9.39 -15.14 -22.86
C GLY A 410 -10.70 -15.51 -22.16
N LYS A 411 -10.66 -16.08 -20.94
CA LYS A 411 -11.83 -16.49 -20.15
C LYS A 411 -11.91 -15.68 -18.85
N PRO A 412 -13.11 -15.24 -18.39
CA PRO A 412 -14.43 -15.55 -18.94
C PRO A 412 -14.76 -14.81 -20.25
N TYR A 413 -14.01 -13.78 -20.59
CA TYR A 413 -14.08 -13.06 -21.86
C TYR A 413 -12.72 -12.43 -22.17
N LYS A 414 -12.48 -12.04 -23.43
CA LYS A 414 -11.21 -11.47 -23.88
C LYS A 414 -11.12 -9.99 -23.52
N LEU A 415 -10.10 -9.62 -22.73
CA LEU A 415 -9.68 -8.22 -22.56
C LEU A 415 -8.96 -7.73 -23.83
N ARG A 416 -9.31 -6.52 -24.28
CA ARG A 416 -8.82 -5.94 -25.55
C ARG A 416 -8.17 -4.58 -25.38
N MET A 417 -8.68 -3.75 -24.49
CA MET A 417 -8.11 -2.43 -24.22
C MET A 417 -7.61 -2.35 -22.78
N GLY A 418 -6.39 -1.85 -22.61
CA GLY A 418 -5.80 -1.58 -21.30
C GLY A 418 -5.60 -0.10 -21.05
N TRP A 419 -5.91 0.36 -19.85
CA TRP A 419 -5.54 1.69 -19.38
C TRP A 419 -4.64 1.56 -18.15
N PHE A 420 -3.43 2.10 -18.19
CA PHE A 420 -2.47 2.02 -17.09
C PHE A 420 -2.40 3.38 -16.41
N ASN A 421 -2.99 3.46 -15.21
CA ASN A 421 -3.07 4.67 -14.41
C ASN A 421 -1.94 4.69 -13.36
N SER A 422 -0.84 5.38 -13.68
CA SER A 422 0.38 5.44 -12.84
C SER A 422 0.89 4.05 -12.40
N SER A 423 0.88 3.08 -13.31
CA SER A 423 1.17 1.68 -12.98
C SER A 423 2.35 1.15 -13.78
N ASN A 424 3.43 0.80 -13.08
CA ASN A 424 4.68 0.28 -13.64
C ASN A 424 4.91 -1.17 -13.20
N PHE A 425 3.96 -2.06 -13.46
CA PHE A 425 3.88 -3.33 -12.74
C PHE A 425 4.67 -4.50 -13.35
N ILE A 426 5.26 -4.34 -14.54
CA ILE A 426 6.25 -5.34 -15.03
C ILE A 426 7.60 -5.20 -14.33
N THR A 427 7.85 -4.06 -13.66
CA THR A 427 8.96 -3.93 -12.69
C THR A 427 8.61 -4.65 -11.39
N PRO A 428 9.59 -4.96 -10.51
CA PRO A 428 9.35 -5.53 -9.18
C PRO A 428 8.65 -4.54 -8.21
N THR A 429 7.58 -3.88 -8.65
CA THR A 429 6.75 -2.93 -7.90
C THR A 429 5.52 -3.62 -7.34
N CYS A 430 4.80 -4.38 -8.18
CA CYS A 430 3.49 -4.95 -7.86
C CYS A 430 3.36 -6.42 -8.29
N SER A 431 3.68 -6.78 -9.53
CA SER A 431 3.30 -8.11 -10.03
C SER A 431 4.29 -9.19 -9.65
N THR A 432 3.78 -10.34 -9.20
CA THR A 432 4.51 -11.62 -9.16
C THR A 432 4.52 -12.22 -10.56
N GLN A 433 5.54 -13.00 -10.91
CA GLN A 433 5.71 -13.56 -12.27
C GLN A 433 5.55 -12.49 -13.39
N PRO A 434 6.34 -11.39 -13.36
CA PRO A 434 6.18 -10.26 -14.28
C PRO A 434 6.39 -10.64 -15.75
N ASP A 435 7.12 -11.72 -16.05
CA ASP A 435 7.28 -12.26 -17.40
C ASP A 435 5.95 -12.81 -17.97
N ARG A 436 5.12 -13.42 -17.12
CA ARG A 436 3.79 -13.89 -17.50
C ARG A 436 2.87 -12.72 -17.80
N TRP A 437 2.86 -11.70 -16.94
CA TRP A 437 2.15 -10.45 -17.21
C TRP A 437 2.63 -9.82 -18.51
N TYR A 438 3.94 -9.72 -18.73
CA TYR A 438 4.47 -9.14 -19.96
C TYR A 438 3.98 -9.88 -21.20
N ARG A 439 4.04 -11.22 -21.21
CA ARG A 439 3.53 -12.04 -22.31
C ARG A 439 2.02 -11.90 -22.52
N ALA A 440 1.25 -11.93 -21.43
CA ALA A 440 -0.21 -11.89 -21.49
C ALA A 440 -0.73 -10.52 -21.97
N LEU A 441 -0.10 -9.42 -21.56
CA LEU A 441 -0.48 -8.05 -21.95
C LEU A 441 -0.21 -7.75 -23.43
N GLN A 442 0.67 -8.50 -24.10
CA GLN A 442 0.86 -8.36 -25.56
C GLN A 442 -0.44 -8.62 -26.34
N SER A 443 -1.39 -9.35 -25.73
CA SER A 443 -2.70 -9.63 -26.34
C SER A 443 -3.63 -8.41 -26.41
N LEU A 444 -3.36 -7.35 -25.63
CA LEU A 444 -4.15 -6.11 -25.63
C LEU A 444 -3.93 -5.36 -26.95
N GLU A 445 -5.03 -4.99 -27.59
CA GLU A 445 -5.08 -4.40 -28.93
C GLU A 445 -4.85 -2.89 -28.92
N PHE A 446 -5.15 -2.22 -27.80
CA PHE A 446 -4.89 -0.79 -27.60
C PHE A 446 -4.61 -0.49 -26.13
N CYS A 447 -3.55 0.27 -25.85
CA CYS A 447 -3.16 0.64 -24.49
C CYS A 447 -2.94 2.15 -24.34
N VAL A 448 -3.53 2.73 -23.31
CA VAL A 448 -3.23 4.09 -22.87
C VAL A 448 -2.44 4.02 -21.57
N VAL A 449 -1.35 4.76 -21.45
CA VAL A 449 -0.55 4.82 -20.23
C VAL A 449 -0.42 6.27 -19.79
N GLN A 450 -0.74 6.56 -18.53
CA GLN A 450 -0.47 7.84 -17.91
C GLN A 450 0.58 7.72 -16.81
N ASP A 451 1.67 8.45 -16.96
CA ASP A 451 2.79 8.46 -16.01
C ASP A 451 3.61 9.76 -16.17
N THR A 452 4.62 9.93 -15.33
CA THR A 452 5.56 11.08 -15.36
C THR A 452 6.82 10.80 -16.17
N PHE A 453 7.20 9.53 -16.29
CA PHE A 453 8.37 9.07 -17.02
C PHE A 453 8.00 7.94 -17.97
N MET A 454 8.80 7.74 -19.02
CA MET A 454 8.72 6.55 -19.85
C MET A 454 9.23 5.33 -19.05
N THR A 455 8.32 4.64 -18.38
CA THR A 455 8.61 3.44 -17.57
C THR A 455 8.73 2.18 -18.44
N PRO A 456 9.26 1.05 -17.92
CA PRO A 456 9.24 -0.23 -18.63
C PRO A 456 7.84 -0.65 -19.09
N THR A 457 6.82 -0.50 -18.24
CA THR A 457 5.42 -0.78 -18.63
C THR A 457 4.96 0.16 -19.75
N ALA A 458 5.23 1.45 -19.66
CA ALA A 458 4.86 2.41 -20.71
C ALA A 458 5.54 2.08 -22.05
N MET A 459 6.84 1.80 -22.00
CA MET A 459 7.63 1.48 -23.19
C MET A 459 7.16 0.19 -23.88
N ALA A 460 6.82 -0.83 -23.09
CA ALA A 460 6.35 -2.12 -23.61
C ALA A 460 4.96 -2.04 -24.23
N PHE A 461 4.02 -1.29 -23.63
CA PHE A 461 2.60 -1.42 -24.01
C PHE A 461 1.94 -0.17 -24.57
N ALA A 462 2.35 1.04 -24.15
CA ALA A 462 1.59 2.25 -24.45
C ALA A 462 1.49 2.49 -25.96
N ASP A 463 0.29 2.70 -26.49
CA ASP A 463 0.06 3.23 -27.85
C ASP A 463 -0.12 4.76 -27.80
N VAL A 464 -0.72 5.24 -26.71
CA VAL A 464 -0.79 6.66 -26.33
C VAL A 464 -0.23 6.82 -24.91
N PHE A 465 0.67 7.78 -24.73
CA PHE A 465 1.22 8.19 -23.44
C PHE A 465 0.64 9.55 -23.05
N LEU A 466 0.09 9.65 -21.84
CA LEU A 466 -0.49 10.88 -21.28
C LEU A 466 0.38 11.38 -20.10
N PRO A 467 0.91 12.62 -20.17
CA PRO A 467 1.83 13.14 -19.15
C PRO A 467 1.10 13.57 -17.87
N LEU A 468 1.54 13.04 -16.73
CA LEU A 468 1.02 13.45 -15.42
C LEU A 468 1.82 14.61 -14.79
N PRO A 469 1.15 15.53 -14.08
CA PRO A 469 1.80 16.49 -13.20
C PRO A 469 2.38 15.78 -11.97
N THR A 470 3.37 16.39 -11.34
CA THR A 470 3.73 16.10 -9.95
C THR A 470 2.70 16.72 -9.01
N PHE A 471 2.73 16.37 -7.72
CA PHE A 471 1.86 17.03 -6.73
C PHE A 471 2.13 18.53 -6.58
N ALA A 472 3.31 19.02 -6.98
CA ALA A 472 3.59 20.46 -6.99
C ALA A 472 2.87 21.19 -8.14
N GLU A 473 2.28 20.44 -9.08
CA GLU A 473 1.77 20.97 -10.34
C GLU A 473 0.28 20.74 -10.58
N MET A 474 -0.44 20.43 -9.52
CA MET A 474 -1.88 20.20 -9.59
C MET A 474 -2.56 20.54 -8.29
N ASP A 475 -3.86 20.78 -8.40
CA ASP A 475 -4.75 20.85 -7.27
C ASP A 475 -5.30 19.48 -6.89
N GLY A 476 -5.51 19.26 -5.60
CA GLY A 476 -5.85 17.96 -5.09
C GLY A 476 -6.14 17.97 -3.60
N VAL A 477 -6.45 16.79 -3.07
CA VAL A 477 -6.53 16.57 -1.63
C VAL A 477 -5.67 15.39 -1.22
N VAL A 478 -5.22 15.37 0.03
CA VAL A 478 -4.56 14.22 0.67
C VAL A 478 -5.41 13.64 1.78
N LEU A 479 -5.55 12.31 1.76
CA LEU A 479 -6.12 11.53 2.85
C LEU A 479 -5.01 10.69 3.46
N THR A 480 -4.83 10.79 4.79
CA THR A 480 -3.79 10.05 5.53
C THR A 480 -3.86 8.53 5.37
N HIS A 481 -4.98 7.97 4.93
CA HIS A 481 -4.98 6.63 4.34
C HIS A 481 -6.25 6.44 3.51
N PHE A 482 -6.35 5.30 2.84
CA PHE A 482 -7.44 5.01 1.89
C PHE A 482 -8.75 4.58 2.56
N GLY A 483 -8.83 4.64 3.89
CA GLY A 483 -9.90 4.06 4.72
C GLY A 483 -10.69 5.09 5.51
N ARG A 484 -11.61 4.63 6.37
CA ARG A 484 -12.59 5.48 7.07
C ARG A 484 -11.97 6.29 8.23
N ASN A 485 -10.82 5.88 8.77
CA ASN A 485 -10.15 6.43 9.96
C ASN A 485 -9.19 7.64 9.71
N ALA A 486 -9.42 8.44 8.66
CA ALA A 486 -8.47 9.46 8.24
C ALA A 486 -8.26 10.53 9.32
N ILE A 487 -6.99 10.76 9.69
CA ILE A 487 -6.57 11.66 10.77
C ILE A 487 -6.72 13.13 10.38
N PHE A 488 -6.45 13.42 9.11
CA PHE A 488 -6.65 14.72 8.53
C PHE A 488 -6.91 14.63 7.03
N LEU A 489 -7.43 15.73 6.49
CA LEU A 489 -7.56 16.06 5.07
C LEU A 489 -6.66 17.25 4.75
N GLY A 490 -5.73 17.10 3.80
CA GLY A 490 -4.80 18.16 3.40
C GLY A 490 -5.10 18.69 2.00
N ALA A 491 -4.89 19.98 1.75
CA ALA A 491 -4.89 20.54 0.39
C ALA A 491 -3.58 20.21 -0.34
N ILE A 492 -3.69 19.74 -1.58
CA ILE A 492 -2.60 19.79 -2.56
C ILE A 492 -2.85 21.04 -3.40
N ASN A 493 -1.90 21.98 -3.39
CA ASN A 493 -2.02 23.25 -4.09
C ASN A 493 -1.04 23.30 -5.26
N GLU A 494 -1.56 23.65 -6.43
CA GLU A 494 -0.73 23.89 -7.61
C GLU A 494 0.22 25.07 -7.39
N ALA A 495 1.53 24.80 -7.39
CA ALA A 495 2.56 25.81 -7.23
C ALA A 495 3.11 26.30 -8.58
N LEU A 496 3.16 25.45 -9.59
CA LEU A 496 3.61 25.75 -10.95
C LEU A 496 3.07 24.67 -11.90
N ARG A 497 3.25 24.79 -13.21
CA ARG A 497 3.00 23.65 -14.12
C ARG A 497 4.03 23.59 -15.22
N VAL A 498 4.68 22.45 -15.41
CA VAL A 498 5.67 22.23 -16.47
C VAL A 498 5.03 21.47 -17.63
N GLY A 499 5.09 22.08 -18.81
CA GLY A 499 4.55 21.52 -20.05
C GLY A 499 3.02 21.45 -20.05
N GLU A 500 2.49 20.46 -20.78
CA GLU A 500 1.06 20.23 -20.97
C GLU A 500 0.61 19.00 -20.17
N THR A 501 0.89 18.98 -18.86
CA THR A 501 0.48 17.86 -18.00
C THR A 501 -0.96 18.02 -17.51
N LYS A 502 -1.68 16.91 -17.33
CA LYS A 502 -3.01 16.88 -16.70
C LYS A 502 -3.07 15.83 -15.61
N SER A 503 -3.61 16.19 -14.44
CA SER A 503 -3.80 15.32 -13.29
C SER A 503 -4.77 14.17 -13.60
N ASP A 504 -4.76 13.15 -12.73
CA ASP A 504 -5.66 12.02 -12.85
C ASP A 504 -7.14 12.47 -12.86
N ILE A 505 -7.50 13.46 -12.02
CA ILE A 505 -8.87 13.99 -11.96
C ILE A 505 -9.23 14.86 -13.18
N GLU A 506 -8.30 15.65 -13.72
CA GLU A 506 -8.51 16.37 -14.98
C GLU A 506 -8.80 15.39 -16.13
N VAL A 507 -8.02 14.31 -16.21
CA VAL A 507 -8.24 13.23 -17.19
C VAL A 507 -9.63 12.62 -17.02
N CYS A 508 -10.04 12.30 -15.78
CA CYS A 508 -11.35 11.73 -15.52
C CYS A 508 -12.50 12.68 -15.92
N ILE A 509 -12.40 13.97 -15.60
CA ILE A 509 -13.40 15.00 -15.95
C ILE A 509 -13.49 15.15 -17.47
N GLU A 510 -12.36 15.33 -18.17
CA GLU A 510 -12.35 15.56 -19.62
C GLU A 510 -12.83 14.34 -20.41
N LEU A 511 -12.30 13.16 -20.10
CA LEU A 511 -12.71 11.91 -20.75
C LEU A 511 -14.17 11.59 -20.43
N GLY A 512 -14.55 11.78 -19.16
CA GLY A 512 -15.91 11.62 -18.68
C GLY A 512 -16.90 12.52 -19.40
N LYS A 513 -16.60 13.81 -19.59
CA LYS A 513 -17.44 14.73 -20.39
C LYS A 513 -17.61 14.29 -21.84
N LYS A 514 -16.60 13.65 -22.43
CA LYS A 514 -16.65 13.16 -23.83
C LYS A 514 -17.42 11.86 -24.01
N LEU A 515 -17.46 10.99 -22.99
CA LEU A 515 -18.08 9.66 -23.05
C LEU A 515 -19.41 9.58 -22.28
N TYR A 516 -19.44 10.11 -21.05
CA TYR A 516 -20.55 10.01 -20.09
C TYR A 516 -20.78 11.34 -19.34
N PRO A 517 -21.19 12.43 -20.04
CA PRO A 517 -21.23 13.78 -19.46
C PRO A 517 -22.14 13.92 -18.22
N HIS A 518 -23.20 13.12 -18.14
CA HIS A 518 -24.12 13.12 -16.99
C HIS A 518 -23.46 12.62 -15.69
N MET A 519 -22.39 11.82 -15.79
CA MET A 519 -21.62 11.32 -14.64
C MET A 519 -20.53 12.31 -14.18
N TRP A 520 -20.23 13.32 -15.01
CA TRP A 520 -19.15 14.28 -14.79
C TRP A 520 -19.64 15.74 -14.88
N PRO A 521 -20.60 16.18 -14.03
CA PRO A 521 -21.14 17.54 -14.01
C PRO A 521 -20.21 18.53 -13.26
N TYR A 522 -18.91 18.44 -13.54
CA TYR A 522 -17.87 19.22 -12.85
C TYR A 522 -17.11 20.07 -13.84
N ASP A 523 -16.98 21.36 -13.56
CA ASP A 523 -16.35 22.32 -14.47
C ASP A 523 -14.84 22.41 -14.29
N SER A 524 -14.35 22.15 -13.08
CA SER A 524 -12.94 22.17 -12.72
C SER A 524 -12.65 21.19 -11.58
N VAL A 525 -11.36 21.00 -11.28
CA VAL A 525 -10.91 20.24 -10.11
C VAL A 525 -11.38 20.89 -8.80
N GLU A 526 -11.36 22.23 -8.74
CA GLU A 526 -11.86 22.99 -7.60
C GLU A 526 -13.37 22.80 -7.40
N ASP A 527 -14.17 22.85 -8.48
CA ASP A 527 -15.61 22.57 -8.43
C ASP A 527 -15.88 21.12 -8.00
N PHE A 528 -15.11 20.16 -8.53
CA PHE A 528 -15.19 18.77 -8.11
C PHE A 528 -14.99 18.65 -6.59
N PHE A 529 -13.88 19.13 -6.04
CA PHE A 529 -13.62 18.99 -4.60
C PHE A 529 -14.58 19.81 -3.75
N THR A 530 -14.97 21.02 -4.16
CA THR A 530 -15.97 21.80 -3.43
C THR A 530 -17.28 21.02 -3.27
N LYS A 531 -17.79 20.40 -4.35
CA LYS A 531 -18.98 19.55 -4.30
C LYS A 531 -18.81 18.25 -3.49
N GLN A 532 -17.57 17.79 -3.27
CA GLN A 532 -17.29 16.65 -2.39
C GLN A 532 -17.16 17.05 -0.91
N LEU A 533 -16.68 18.27 -0.63
CA LEU A 533 -16.34 18.72 0.72
C LEU A 533 -17.50 19.45 1.41
N GLU A 534 -18.25 20.28 0.69
CA GLU A 534 -19.35 21.06 1.29
C GLU A 534 -20.41 20.21 2.00
N PRO A 535 -20.91 19.08 1.42
CA PRO A 535 -21.94 18.28 2.08
C PRO A 535 -21.47 17.61 3.37
N GLU A 536 -20.17 17.30 3.46
CA GLU A 536 -19.60 16.49 4.55
C GLU A 536 -18.97 17.35 5.64
N LEU A 537 -18.35 18.47 5.26
CA LEU A 537 -17.56 19.32 6.14
C LEU A 537 -18.03 20.78 6.20
N GLY A 538 -18.93 21.20 5.30
CA GLY A 538 -19.38 22.60 5.21
C GLY A 538 -18.30 23.57 4.74
N ILE A 539 -17.25 23.08 4.05
CA ILE A 539 -16.14 23.89 3.54
C ILE A 539 -15.96 23.67 2.04
N SER A 540 -15.54 24.71 1.33
CA SER A 540 -15.11 24.63 -0.06
C SER A 540 -13.67 24.13 -0.18
N PHE A 541 -13.22 23.85 -1.41
CA PHE A 541 -11.80 23.56 -1.63
C PHE A 541 -10.90 24.75 -1.28
N ASN A 542 -11.33 25.98 -1.54
CA ASN A 542 -10.56 27.19 -1.20
C ASN A 542 -10.43 27.38 0.31
N ASP A 543 -11.47 27.07 1.09
CA ASP A 543 -11.36 27.08 2.56
C ASP A 543 -10.30 26.07 3.02
N LEU A 544 -10.29 24.86 2.44
CA LEU A 544 -9.26 23.86 2.74
C LEU A 544 -7.86 24.35 2.36
N ARG A 545 -7.70 25.07 1.24
CA ARG A 545 -6.41 25.68 0.85
C ARG A 545 -5.89 26.60 1.95
N GLU A 546 -6.72 27.54 2.40
CA GLU A 546 -6.34 28.51 3.44
C GLU A 546 -6.06 27.84 4.80
N MET A 547 -6.80 26.78 5.12
CA MET A 547 -6.54 25.97 6.31
C MET A 547 -5.23 25.19 6.19
N GLY A 548 -4.87 24.76 4.99
CA GLY A 548 -3.81 23.81 4.67
C GLY A 548 -4.21 22.37 5.02
N VAL A 549 -4.64 22.14 6.26
CA VAL A 549 -5.09 20.84 6.77
C VAL A 549 -6.31 20.99 7.66
N TYR A 550 -7.34 20.17 7.40
CA TYR A 550 -8.45 19.92 8.32
C TYR A 550 -8.14 18.66 9.15
N GLN A 551 -7.90 18.79 10.45
CA GLN A 551 -7.74 17.64 11.36
C GLN A 551 -9.12 17.10 11.75
N THR A 552 -9.34 15.81 11.50
CA THR A 552 -10.61 15.15 11.83
C THR A 552 -10.74 15.04 13.36
N PRO A 553 -11.87 15.46 13.96
CA PRO A 553 -12.11 15.23 15.38
C PRO A 553 -12.09 13.74 15.73
N VAL A 554 -11.57 13.37 16.90
CA VAL A 554 -11.60 12.00 17.40
C VAL A 554 -12.60 11.86 18.54
N GLU A 555 -13.42 10.83 18.45
CA GLU A 555 -14.20 10.31 19.57
C GLU A 555 -13.75 8.88 19.90
N TYR A 556 -13.51 8.64 21.18
CA TYR A 556 -13.20 7.31 21.71
C TYR A 556 -14.47 6.58 22.15
N ARG A 557 -14.34 5.26 22.29
CA ARG A 557 -15.37 4.32 22.71
C ARG A 557 -16.64 4.46 21.86
N LYS A 558 -16.47 4.58 20.55
CA LYS A 558 -17.56 4.72 19.59
C LYS A 558 -18.53 3.55 19.65
N TYR A 559 -18.02 2.36 19.97
CA TYR A 559 -18.83 1.17 20.18
C TYR A 559 -19.82 1.33 21.36
N GLU A 560 -19.47 2.01 22.45
CA GLU A 560 -20.39 2.29 23.57
C GLU A 560 -21.45 3.34 23.23
N LYS A 561 -21.12 4.26 22.32
CA LYS A 561 -21.95 5.42 21.97
C LYS A 561 -22.86 5.19 20.77
N GLY A 562 -22.81 4.00 20.16
CA GLY A 562 -23.54 3.68 18.94
C GLY A 562 -23.05 4.41 17.68
N LEU A 563 -21.80 4.88 17.69
CA LEU A 563 -21.21 5.64 16.57
C LEU A 563 -20.57 4.76 15.49
N LEU A 564 -20.55 3.43 15.70
CA LEU A 564 -20.03 2.47 14.71
C LEU A 564 -21.13 1.82 13.87
N ARG A 565 -22.39 1.81 14.33
CA ARG A 565 -23.47 1.03 13.72
C ARG A 565 -24.43 1.90 12.90
N ASP A 566 -25.04 1.31 11.88
CA ASP A 566 -26.05 1.95 11.02
C ASP A 566 -27.36 2.26 11.74
N ASP A 567 -27.72 1.46 12.75
CA ASP A 567 -28.91 1.64 13.57
C ASP A 567 -28.71 2.60 14.75
N GLY A 568 -27.48 3.07 14.98
CA GLY A 568 -27.15 3.97 16.09
C GLY A 568 -27.12 3.30 17.46
N GLU A 569 -27.27 1.97 17.54
CA GLU A 569 -27.20 1.23 18.81
C GLU A 569 -25.74 0.97 19.23
N PRO A 570 -25.45 0.79 20.53
CA PRO A 570 -24.12 0.39 20.98
C PRO A 570 -23.66 -0.95 20.37
N GLY A 571 -22.41 -0.99 19.88
CA GLY A 571 -21.78 -2.18 19.35
C GLY A 571 -20.88 -1.90 18.14
N PHE A 572 -20.65 -2.96 17.37
CA PHE A 572 -19.82 -2.98 16.16
C PHE A 572 -20.71 -3.21 14.93
N ASN A 573 -20.29 -2.75 13.73
CA ASN A 573 -21.08 -2.93 12.49
C ASN A 573 -20.87 -4.31 11.86
N THR A 574 -20.87 -5.34 12.69
CA THR A 574 -20.77 -6.74 12.30
C THR A 574 -22.15 -7.38 12.32
N VAL A 575 -22.26 -8.60 11.78
CA VAL A 575 -23.51 -9.35 11.77
C VAL A 575 -24.02 -9.59 13.19
N THR A 576 -23.10 -9.86 14.13
CA THR A 576 -23.41 -10.12 15.55
C THR A 576 -23.56 -8.86 16.39
N GLY A 577 -23.18 -7.70 15.87
CA GLY A 577 -23.08 -6.44 16.61
C GLY A 577 -21.93 -6.36 17.61
N LYS A 578 -21.02 -7.34 17.60
CA LYS A 578 -19.86 -7.47 18.48
C LYS A 578 -18.57 -7.63 17.66
N VAL A 579 -17.42 -7.53 18.31
CA VAL A 579 -16.17 -8.01 17.73
C VAL A 579 -16.27 -9.52 17.50
N GLU A 580 -16.16 -9.94 16.25
CA GLU A 580 -16.29 -11.35 15.87
C GLU A 580 -14.96 -12.08 16.04
N LEU A 581 -14.66 -12.57 17.25
CA LEU A 581 -13.51 -13.47 17.49
C LEU A 581 -13.68 -14.81 16.76
N ARG A 582 -14.94 -15.17 16.48
CA ARG A 582 -15.39 -16.19 15.54
C ARG A 582 -16.17 -15.49 14.43
N SER A 583 -15.66 -15.51 13.20
CA SER A 583 -16.28 -14.81 12.07
C SER A 583 -17.39 -15.64 11.43
N VAL A 584 -18.59 -15.07 11.33
CA VAL A 584 -19.71 -15.73 10.62
C VAL A 584 -19.54 -15.64 9.09
N LEU A 585 -18.88 -14.58 8.61
CA LEU A 585 -18.62 -14.38 7.18
C LEU A 585 -17.63 -15.41 6.63
N PHE A 586 -16.65 -15.82 7.44
CA PHE A 586 -15.67 -16.83 7.03
C PHE A 586 -16.35 -18.18 6.77
N GLU A 587 -17.30 -18.58 7.63
CA GLU A 587 -18.09 -19.79 7.40
C GLU A 587 -18.89 -19.70 6.10
N GLN A 588 -19.52 -18.55 5.85
CA GLN A 588 -20.29 -18.31 4.63
C GLN A 588 -19.42 -18.39 3.37
N TRP A 589 -18.17 -17.97 3.44
CA TRP A 589 -17.20 -18.05 2.34
C TRP A 589 -16.37 -19.34 2.32
N GLY A 590 -16.66 -20.29 3.21
CA GLY A 590 -16.03 -21.61 3.24
C GLY A 590 -14.61 -21.65 3.82
N ASP A 591 -14.22 -20.68 4.64
CA ASP A 591 -13.00 -20.74 5.46
C ASP A 591 -13.32 -21.07 6.93
N ASP A 592 -12.30 -21.38 7.72
CA ASP A 592 -12.42 -21.59 9.16
C ASP A 592 -12.80 -20.27 9.84
N PRO A 593 -13.83 -20.26 10.71
CA PRO A 593 -14.29 -19.05 11.38
C PRO A 593 -13.31 -18.48 12.41
N LEU A 594 -12.31 -19.25 12.83
CA LEU A 594 -11.33 -18.88 13.84
C LEU A 594 -9.94 -18.81 13.20
N PRO A 595 -9.01 -17.98 13.73
CA PRO A 595 -7.66 -17.88 13.19
C PRO A 595 -6.89 -19.19 13.30
N TYR A 596 -6.13 -19.53 12.25
CA TYR A 596 -5.28 -20.73 12.19
C TYR A 596 -3.96 -20.43 11.47
N TYR A 597 -2.92 -21.15 11.86
CA TYR A 597 -1.63 -21.11 11.18
C TYR A 597 -1.62 -22.07 9.99
N GLN A 598 -1.11 -21.57 8.86
CA GLN A 598 -0.74 -22.41 7.71
C GLN A 598 0.75 -22.26 7.42
N GLU A 599 1.46 -23.38 7.35
CA GLU A 599 2.87 -23.42 6.93
C GLU A 599 3.03 -22.85 5.50
N PRO A 600 3.98 -21.93 5.25
CA PRO A 600 4.20 -21.40 3.91
C PRO A 600 4.41 -22.50 2.88
N HIS A 601 3.85 -22.36 1.68
CA HIS A 601 3.83 -23.42 0.66
C HIS A 601 5.21 -23.85 0.16
N TYR A 602 6.19 -22.94 0.20
CA TYR A 602 7.59 -23.19 -0.20
C TYR A 602 8.53 -22.87 0.95
N SER A 603 8.48 -23.69 1.99
CA SER A 603 9.32 -23.57 3.17
C SER A 603 10.20 -24.81 3.35
N PRO A 604 11.21 -24.74 4.24
CA PRO A 604 11.99 -25.91 4.65
C PRO A 604 11.16 -27.07 5.25
N TYR A 605 9.92 -26.80 5.67
CA TYR A 605 9.05 -27.77 6.35
C TYR A 605 7.96 -28.32 5.44
N SER A 606 7.36 -27.48 4.59
CA SER A 606 6.37 -27.91 3.59
C SER A 606 7.02 -28.58 2.38
N THR A 607 8.26 -28.20 2.05
CA THR A 607 9.00 -28.68 0.88
C THR A 607 10.45 -29.09 1.22
N PRO A 608 10.67 -30.05 2.13
CA PRO A 608 12.00 -30.38 2.65
C PRO A 608 12.99 -30.85 1.56
N GLU A 609 12.50 -31.53 0.52
CA GLU A 609 13.36 -31.96 -0.60
C GLU A 609 13.84 -30.78 -1.45
N LEU A 610 12.96 -29.81 -1.74
CA LEU A 610 13.35 -28.58 -2.44
C LEU A 610 14.28 -27.73 -1.57
N ALA A 611 14.10 -27.73 -0.26
CA ALA A 611 14.93 -26.98 0.67
C ALA A 611 16.39 -27.48 0.74
N LYS A 612 16.68 -28.72 0.29
CA LYS A 612 18.06 -29.19 0.10
C LYS A 612 18.76 -28.44 -1.03
N GLU A 613 18.03 -28.07 -2.08
CA GLU A 613 18.55 -27.27 -3.20
C GLU A 613 18.48 -25.76 -2.90
N TYR A 614 17.43 -25.33 -2.20
CA TYR A 614 17.13 -23.93 -1.88
C TYR A 614 17.09 -23.73 -0.35
N PRO A 615 18.24 -23.66 0.33
CA PRO A 615 18.30 -23.75 1.80
C PRO A 615 17.96 -22.45 2.53
N LEU A 616 17.82 -21.33 1.83
CA LEU A 616 17.59 -20.00 2.43
C LEU A 616 16.14 -19.56 2.25
N ILE A 617 15.59 -18.81 3.19
CA ILE A 617 14.25 -18.22 3.08
C ILE A 617 14.38 -16.77 2.60
N LEU A 618 13.75 -16.45 1.47
CA LEU A 618 13.67 -15.11 0.91
C LEU A 618 12.54 -14.31 1.54
N THR A 619 12.90 -13.10 1.98
CA THR A 619 11.96 -12.01 2.22
C THR A 619 12.23 -10.89 1.22
N THR A 620 11.21 -10.24 0.66
CA THR A 620 11.42 -9.12 -0.27
C THR A 620 10.44 -7.97 -0.05
N GLY A 621 10.77 -6.78 -0.55
CA GLY A 621 9.84 -5.65 -0.63
C GLY A 621 10.04 -4.56 0.43
N ALA A 622 11.16 -4.53 1.16
CA ALA A 622 11.42 -3.40 2.07
C ALA A 622 11.63 -2.09 1.31
N ARG A 623 11.24 -1.00 1.96
CA ARG A 623 11.38 0.37 1.45
C ARG A 623 12.80 0.92 1.68
N LYS A 624 13.16 1.88 0.83
CA LYS A 624 14.36 2.70 0.94
C LYS A 624 13.94 4.16 1.06
N PHE A 625 14.77 4.99 1.70
CA PHE A 625 14.49 6.42 1.83
C PHE A 625 14.47 7.14 0.49
N THR A 626 15.21 6.62 -0.48
CA THR A 626 15.52 7.22 -1.79
C THR A 626 14.49 6.88 -2.87
N SER A 627 13.56 5.96 -2.62
CA SER A 627 12.65 5.48 -3.66
C SER A 627 11.31 5.08 -3.08
N PHE A 628 10.25 5.35 -3.83
CA PHE A 628 8.95 4.77 -3.60
C PHE A 628 8.66 3.73 -4.69
N HIS A 629 8.68 2.44 -4.32
CA HIS A 629 8.65 1.34 -5.27
C HIS A 629 9.69 1.49 -6.41
N SER A 630 9.26 1.60 -7.67
CA SER A 630 10.10 1.79 -8.85
C SER A 630 10.33 3.24 -9.23
N GLU A 631 9.80 4.20 -8.47
CA GLU A 631 10.00 5.62 -8.75
C GLU A 631 11.38 6.10 -8.30
N HIS A 632 11.76 7.28 -8.78
CA HIS A 632 12.95 8.04 -8.39
C HIS A 632 14.29 7.49 -8.91
N ARG A 633 14.29 6.41 -9.70
CA ARG A 633 15.54 5.81 -10.23
C ARG A 633 16.31 6.75 -11.17
N GLN A 634 15.63 7.73 -11.76
CA GLN A 634 16.20 8.77 -12.60
C GLN A 634 16.91 9.87 -11.81
N ILE A 635 16.56 10.08 -10.54
CA ILE A 635 16.93 11.30 -9.80
C ILE A 635 18.38 11.18 -9.32
N PRO A 636 19.31 12.03 -9.82
CA PRO A 636 20.75 11.86 -9.57
C PRO A 636 21.11 11.82 -8.10
N THR A 637 20.60 12.75 -7.29
CA THR A 637 20.91 12.81 -5.85
C THR A 637 20.41 11.56 -5.11
N LEU A 638 19.25 11.02 -5.49
CA LEU A 638 18.71 9.81 -4.87
C LEU A 638 19.44 8.56 -5.36
N ARG A 639 19.85 8.55 -6.63
CA ARG A 639 20.62 7.48 -7.27
C ARG A 639 22.03 7.38 -6.70
N GLU A 640 22.66 8.50 -6.33
CA GLU A 640 23.97 8.51 -5.66
C GLU A 640 23.92 7.81 -4.29
N ILE A 641 22.84 8.01 -3.53
CA ILE A 641 22.66 7.40 -2.20
C ILE A 641 22.36 5.89 -2.28
N ASP A 642 21.52 5.47 -3.23
CA ASP A 642 21.09 4.08 -3.41
C ASP A 642 21.28 3.63 -4.87
N PRO A 643 22.53 3.35 -5.30
CA PRO A 643 22.86 3.10 -6.70
C PRO A 643 22.53 1.69 -7.18
N TRP A 644 22.53 0.70 -6.29
CA TRP A 644 22.44 -0.72 -6.66
C TRP A 644 21.39 -1.47 -5.86
N PRO A 645 20.72 -2.46 -6.48
CA PRO A 645 19.81 -3.32 -5.74
C PRO A 645 20.58 -4.19 -4.76
N GLU A 646 20.08 -4.30 -3.52
CA GLU A 646 20.78 -5.00 -2.45
C GLU A 646 20.08 -6.33 -2.06
N LEU A 647 20.90 -7.32 -1.72
CA LEU A 647 20.54 -8.54 -1.01
C LEU A 647 21.24 -8.57 0.36
N GLU A 648 20.48 -8.41 1.43
CA GLU A 648 20.96 -8.59 2.80
C GLU A 648 21.16 -10.08 3.10
N ILE A 649 22.36 -10.43 3.55
CA ILE A 649 22.78 -11.80 3.88
C ILE A 649 23.60 -11.82 5.17
N HIS A 650 23.41 -12.83 6.01
CA HIS A 650 24.19 -12.97 7.24
C HIS A 650 25.68 -13.26 6.94
N PRO A 651 26.65 -12.70 7.70
CA PRO A 651 28.07 -12.94 7.47
C PRO A 651 28.49 -14.41 7.47
N GLU A 652 27.92 -15.23 8.36
CA GLU A 652 28.22 -16.68 8.41
C GLU A 652 27.77 -17.39 7.13
N THR A 653 26.58 -17.04 6.63
CA THR A 653 26.03 -17.59 5.40
C THR A 653 26.85 -17.12 4.20
N ALA A 654 27.18 -15.82 4.14
CA ALA A 654 28.01 -15.27 3.08
C ALA A 654 29.39 -15.97 2.99
N ALA A 655 30.02 -16.25 4.14
CA ALA A 655 31.27 -17.00 4.19
C ALA A 655 31.15 -18.42 3.62
N GLN A 656 30.04 -19.12 3.89
CA GLN A 656 29.77 -20.46 3.33
C GLN A 656 29.68 -20.46 1.80
N TYR A 657 29.17 -19.37 1.22
CA TYR A 657 29.03 -19.21 -0.24
C TYR A 657 30.17 -18.41 -0.90
N ASN A 658 31.25 -18.10 -0.16
CA ASN A 658 32.37 -17.27 -0.63
C ASN A 658 31.93 -15.90 -1.18
N ILE A 659 30.94 -15.28 -0.53
CA ILE A 659 30.40 -13.96 -0.85
C ILE A 659 31.00 -12.93 0.10
N LYS A 660 31.53 -11.84 -0.45
CA LYS A 660 31.97 -10.67 0.31
C LYS A 660 30.96 -9.53 0.20
N ASP A 661 31.06 -8.58 1.13
CA ASP A 661 30.26 -7.36 1.06
C ASP A 661 30.53 -6.62 -0.26
N GLY A 662 29.45 -6.24 -0.95
CA GLY A 662 29.51 -5.58 -2.24
C GLY A 662 29.70 -6.48 -3.47
N ASP A 663 29.86 -7.81 -3.30
CA ASP A 663 29.92 -8.74 -4.43
C ASP A 663 28.58 -8.77 -5.18
N TRP A 664 28.63 -8.98 -6.49
CA TRP A 664 27.42 -9.31 -7.26
C TRP A 664 27.02 -10.76 -7.02
N VAL A 665 25.72 -10.97 -6.85
CA VAL A 665 25.13 -12.29 -6.60
C VAL A 665 23.91 -12.52 -7.46
N ILE A 666 23.66 -13.79 -7.79
CA ILE A 666 22.40 -14.26 -8.35
C ILE A 666 21.64 -14.94 -7.22
N ILE A 667 20.44 -14.44 -6.95
CA ILE A 667 19.47 -15.14 -6.11
C ILE A 667 18.47 -15.83 -7.02
N GLU A 668 18.16 -17.10 -6.76
CA GLU A 668 17.26 -17.89 -7.60
C GLU A 668 16.47 -18.95 -6.83
N ASN A 669 15.36 -19.36 -7.42
CA ASN A 669 14.55 -20.50 -7.03
C ASN A 669 13.93 -21.18 -8.26
N MET A 670 13.00 -22.11 -8.03
CA MET A 670 12.29 -22.84 -9.09
C MET A 670 11.42 -21.95 -10.01
N PHE A 671 11.16 -20.70 -9.64
CA PHE A 671 10.31 -19.79 -10.42
C PHE A 671 11.11 -18.77 -11.22
N GLY A 672 12.24 -18.30 -10.70
CA GLY A 672 12.99 -17.25 -11.35
C GLY A 672 14.28 -16.88 -10.63
N LYS A 673 14.88 -15.78 -11.07
CA LYS A 673 16.16 -15.28 -10.55
C LYS A 673 16.26 -13.76 -10.66
N ALA A 674 17.11 -13.18 -9.82
CA ALA A 674 17.46 -11.77 -9.87
C ALA A 674 18.95 -11.58 -9.56
N LYS A 675 19.56 -10.56 -10.15
CA LYS A 675 20.94 -10.14 -9.88
C LYS A 675 20.93 -8.96 -8.91
N LEU A 676 21.67 -9.07 -7.81
CA LEU A 676 21.70 -8.08 -6.72
C LEU A 676 23.13 -7.93 -6.20
N LYS A 677 23.40 -6.85 -5.46
CA LYS A 677 24.64 -6.64 -4.74
C LYS A 677 24.51 -7.16 -3.31
N ALA A 678 25.43 -8.00 -2.86
CA ALA A 678 25.42 -8.53 -1.51
C ALA A 678 25.71 -7.43 -0.49
N LYS A 679 24.93 -7.43 0.59
CA LYS A 679 25.11 -6.57 1.77
C LYS A 679 25.15 -7.45 3.01
N LEU A 680 26.32 -7.57 3.61
CA LEU A 680 26.49 -8.40 4.80
C LEU A 680 25.88 -7.68 6.01
N THR A 681 25.01 -8.37 6.75
CA THR A 681 24.43 -7.82 7.98
C THR A 681 24.16 -8.89 9.03
N PRO A 682 24.58 -8.69 10.31
CA PRO A 682 24.27 -9.61 11.40
C PRO A 682 22.83 -9.48 11.91
N THR A 683 22.03 -8.56 11.34
CA THR A 683 20.66 -8.27 11.80
C THR A 683 19.60 -9.23 11.24
N ILE A 684 20.00 -10.24 10.48
CA ILE A 684 19.12 -11.23 9.86
C ILE A 684 19.60 -12.64 10.21
N HIS A 685 18.67 -13.58 10.40
CA HIS A 685 19.02 -14.95 10.76
C HIS A 685 19.85 -15.63 9.64
N PRO A 686 20.85 -16.50 9.94
CA PRO A 686 21.69 -17.14 8.93
C PRO A 686 20.94 -17.90 7.82
N LYS A 687 19.73 -18.38 8.10
CA LYS A 687 18.87 -19.09 7.13
C LYS A 687 17.94 -18.17 6.34
N VAL A 688 18.04 -16.86 6.50
CA VAL A 688 17.12 -15.87 5.91
C VAL A 688 17.93 -14.84 5.13
N VAL A 689 17.44 -14.47 3.96
CA VAL A 689 17.95 -13.37 3.15
C VAL A 689 16.86 -12.37 2.86
N HIS A 690 17.24 -11.11 2.65
CA HIS A 690 16.28 -10.05 2.33
C HIS A 690 16.69 -9.28 1.08
N ALA A 691 15.83 -9.25 0.07
CA ALA A 691 16.07 -8.54 -1.18
C ALA A 691 15.27 -7.22 -1.27
N THR A 692 15.91 -6.21 -1.84
CA THR A 692 15.21 -4.98 -2.25
C THR A 692 14.36 -5.21 -3.51
N HIS A 693 13.33 -4.39 -3.69
CA HIS A 693 12.43 -4.45 -4.85
C HIS A 693 12.43 -3.11 -5.62
N GLY A 694 11.62 -3.00 -6.68
CA GLY A 694 11.41 -1.74 -7.41
C GLY A 694 12.61 -1.28 -8.25
N TRP A 695 13.40 -2.22 -8.77
CA TRP A 695 14.59 -1.91 -9.56
C TRP A 695 14.37 -2.07 -11.06
N TRP A 696 14.86 -1.07 -11.78
CA TRP A 696 15.05 -0.97 -13.22
C TRP A 696 16.09 0.14 -13.45
N TYR A 697 16.57 0.30 -14.68
CA TYR A 697 17.73 1.13 -15.01
C TYR A 697 17.37 2.14 -16.10
N PRO A 698 16.84 3.33 -15.75
CA PRO A 698 16.49 4.38 -16.71
C PRO A 698 17.63 4.81 -17.63
N GLU A 699 18.88 4.51 -17.25
CA GLU A 699 20.10 4.73 -18.03
C GLU A 699 20.34 3.67 -19.13
N LYS A 700 19.70 2.50 -19.06
CA LYS A 700 19.80 1.44 -20.08
C LYS A 700 18.86 1.69 -21.27
N PRO A 701 19.10 1.07 -22.43
CA PRO A 701 18.21 1.18 -23.58
C PRO A 701 16.76 0.85 -23.23
N GLY A 702 15.83 1.70 -23.65
CA GLY A 702 14.40 1.49 -23.42
C GLY A 702 13.81 0.43 -24.35
N GLU A 703 14.44 0.20 -25.50
CA GLU A 703 13.97 -0.70 -26.53
C GLU A 703 13.95 -2.16 -26.07
N GLU A 704 13.05 -2.96 -26.65
CA GLU A 704 13.11 -4.41 -26.49
C GLU A 704 14.40 -4.99 -27.08
N PRO A 705 15.00 -6.03 -26.45
CA PRO A 705 14.48 -6.76 -25.28
C PRO A 705 14.88 -6.16 -23.92
N SER A 706 15.65 -5.06 -23.89
CA SER A 706 16.21 -4.52 -22.64
C SER A 706 15.11 -3.98 -21.73
N LEU A 707 14.21 -3.14 -22.26
CA LEU A 707 13.16 -2.47 -21.48
C LEU A 707 13.73 -1.85 -20.20
N PHE A 708 14.82 -1.09 -20.34
CA PHE A 708 15.55 -0.47 -19.23
C PHE A 708 16.11 -1.49 -18.21
N GLY A 709 16.54 -2.66 -18.70
CA GLY A 709 17.09 -3.74 -17.86
C GLY A 709 16.10 -4.29 -16.82
N VAL A 710 14.79 -4.17 -17.05
CA VAL A 710 13.76 -4.52 -16.06
C VAL A 710 13.83 -5.97 -15.58
N TRP A 711 14.42 -6.87 -16.37
CA TRP A 711 14.52 -8.30 -16.08
C TRP A 711 15.72 -8.67 -15.20
N GLU A 712 16.71 -7.79 -15.07
CA GLU A 712 17.99 -8.13 -14.46
C GLU A 712 17.89 -8.29 -12.94
N SER A 713 17.13 -7.41 -12.29
CA SER A 713 17.03 -7.30 -10.82
C SER A 713 15.59 -7.48 -10.32
N ASN A 714 14.76 -8.17 -11.10
CA ASN A 714 13.35 -8.34 -10.81
C ASN A 714 13.09 -9.48 -9.83
N ILE A 715 13.16 -9.16 -8.54
CA ILE A 715 12.97 -10.15 -7.47
C ILE A 715 11.59 -10.82 -7.48
N ASN A 716 10.57 -10.19 -8.08
CA ASN A 716 9.22 -10.74 -8.12
C ASN A 716 9.07 -11.92 -9.10
N THR A 717 10.07 -12.18 -9.95
CA THR A 717 10.15 -13.40 -10.77
C THR A 717 10.26 -14.67 -9.93
N MET A 718 10.71 -14.54 -8.68
CA MET A 718 10.86 -15.65 -7.74
C MET A 718 9.59 -15.94 -6.93
N VAL A 719 8.57 -15.08 -7.01
CA VAL A 719 7.34 -15.24 -6.22
C VAL A 719 6.30 -15.96 -7.06
N PRO A 720 5.73 -17.08 -6.60
CA PRO A 720 4.77 -17.85 -7.37
C PRO A 720 3.44 -17.10 -7.60
N HIS A 721 2.80 -17.43 -8.72
CA HIS A 721 1.44 -17.00 -9.05
C HIS A 721 0.39 -17.83 -8.32
N LYS A 722 -0.75 -17.23 -7.93
CA LYS A 722 -1.92 -17.92 -7.36
C LYS A 722 -1.65 -18.79 -6.12
N HIS A 723 -0.58 -18.52 -5.38
CA HIS A 723 -0.31 -19.13 -4.07
C HIS A 723 -0.80 -18.20 -2.97
N ILE A 724 -2.11 -17.98 -2.93
CA ILE A 724 -2.76 -16.97 -2.09
C ILE A 724 -3.61 -17.60 -1.00
N GLY A 725 -4.06 -16.81 -0.03
CA GLY A 725 -4.99 -17.26 1.01
C GLY A 725 -6.35 -17.67 0.45
N LYS A 726 -7.08 -18.52 1.17
CA LYS A 726 -8.37 -19.07 0.71
C LYS A 726 -9.40 -18.00 0.33
N LEU A 727 -9.40 -16.87 1.02
CA LEU A 727 -10.30 -15.75 0.76
C LEU A 727 -9.87 -14.86 -0.44
N GLY A 728 -8.80 -15.22 -1.15
CA GLY A 728 -8.27 -14.45 -2.29
C GLY A 728 -7.27 -13.36 -1.90
N PHE A 729 -6.77 -13.39 -0.67
CA PHE A 729 -5.87 -12.38 -0.12
C PHE A 729 -4.49 -12.91 0.19
N GLY A 730 -3.47 -12.06 0.04
CA GLY A 730 -2.10 -12.33 0.46
C GLY A 730 -1.33 -13.25 -0.49
N ALA A 731 -0.06 -12.95 -0.74
CA ALA A 731 0.84 -13.68 -1.62
C ALA A 731 2.20 -13.85 -0.92
N PRO A 732 3.03 -14.85 -1.25
CA PRO A 732 4.15 -15.26 -0.41
C PRO A 732 5.41 -14.40 -0.66
N LEU A 733 5.33 -13.07 -0.60
CA LEU A 733 6.51 -12.21 -0.80
C LEU A 733 7.52 -12.26 0.37
N LYS A 734 7.16 -12.93 1.46
CA LYS A 734 7.96 -12.97 2.70
C LYS A 734 8.50 -14.36 3.04
N SER A 735 8.21 -15.40 2.26
CA SER A 735 8.48 -16.77 2.72
C SER A 735 8.59 -17.79 1.58
N VAL A 736 9.47 -17.51 0.60
CA VAL A 736 9.82 -18.48 -0.45
C VAL A 736 11.26 -18.94 -0.27
N ILE A 737 11.52 -20.24 -0.39
CA ILE A 737 12.89 -20.76 -0.39
C ILE A 737 13.68 -20.32 -1.64
N CYS A 738 14.99 -20.14 -1.47
CA CYS A 738 15.93 -19.70 -2.49
C CYS A 738 17.36 -20.22 -2.23
N LYS A 739 18.24 -19.99 -3.21
CA LYS A 739 19.70 -20.13 -3.08
C LYS A 739 20.38 -18.88 -3.63
N VAL A 740 21.62 -18.65 -3.21
CA VAL A 740 22.43 -17.49 -3.61
C VAL A 740 23.78 -17.98 -4.13
N THR A 741 24.20 -17.46 -5.28
CA THR A 741 25.51 -17.74 -5.87
C THR A 741 26.23 -16.44 -6.19
N LYS A 742 27.56 -16.42 -6.01
CA LYS A 742 28.39 -15.31 -6.44
C LYS A 742 28.48 -15.26 -7.98
N THR A 743 28.51 -14.06 -8.55
CA THR A 743 28.81 -13.83 -9.96
C THR A 743 29.82 -12.70 -10.11
N ASP A 744 30.71 -12.81 -11.11
CA ASP A 744 31.68 -11.76 -11.43
C ASP A 744 31.11 -10.74 -12.45
N GLU A 745 29.94 -11.02 -13.03
CA GLU A 745 29.28 -10.14 -14.00
C GLU A 745 28.39 -9.10 -13.30
N GLY A 746 28.83 -7.84 -13.33
CA GLY A 746 28.03 -6.70 -12.88
C GLY A 746 26.80 -6.40 -13.76
N ILE A 747 26.13 -5.29 -13.43
CA ILE A 747 24.96 -4.73 -14.14
C ILE A 747 25.36 -3.53 -14.99
#